data_AF-A0A917DNB1-F1
#
_entry.id   AF-A0A917DNB1-F1
#
_cell.length_a   1.000
_cell.length_b   1.000
_cell.length_c   1.000
_cell.angle_alpha   90.00
_cell.angle_beta   90.00
_cell.angle_gamma   90.00
#
_symmetry.space_group_name_H-M   'P 1'
#
loop_
_entity.id
_entity.type
_entity.pdbx_description
1 polymer ?
#
loop_
_entity_poly.entity_id
_entity_poly.type
_entity_poly.pdbx_seq_one_letter_code
_entity_poly.pdbx_strand_id
1 'polypeptide(L)'
;MKKKWLNLPIAALMLAAIVVPQFSLAADDEEAARQLPPTAISIAGKVKDPVDLVQGLVPVETPLVKAQPGSQSQNLAPGSTLGQDFLAVTPFTSVGLTTPGSGSGASGFTFKLYKDGPSGTLLFSGQVSNAVDGVNRILVPAQEEGRYYAEITDPTGNVGWLTQNVSYMLGSAYDNGQLLVDKERVLSIFRDAPAVLGQTFSTDGSYNQLIFSLPAKAIENAKVKASIYYGGRGGQLISSTPLVFDKKEARLQTGTMPAGTYYIELVNEGAVPVTFGYGKEAYAGGDAYLNGSIVQGKDLALSYMTVNGNQLTKWDTKSDTWAATDALGRTVSTSEQVGPPRKDKFVGLFYFLWLGYHDTRGPFNITEILAQDPNAMNDKNSPLWGPLHDFHYWAEPLFGYYRSDDEYVIRKHAQMLSDADVDTIIFDVTNQFTYKENYMTLLRVFTEIRNEGGRTPQVAFLTPFGDPSKVVKELYNDLYGKGLYSDLWFQWEGKPLILADPALVGAEQSSFFTFRKPQPDYFVGPTGPNQWGWLEDAPQHVFLDSDGNKEQMVVGVAQNAVNGKLGSLSDPGAQGRSYHNESQPAEPYPTASGLNAAEQWERALAEDPEFIFITGWNEWIAMRFDEFNNVKAPVSFVDQFTQEFSRDIEPMKGGHADSFYYQMADYIRKFKGAQTLEPASKKQKIKIDGNFNDWKHVSPEYKDDIGDTAHRNHPGTANAGVYTNTTGRNDIILSKMARDNDNVYFYVQTHDPITPYTDTSWMNLFINTDGNGTNGWNGYDVLVNASVVNNHQTTIRKTSGAWNWQNDGNAEYKVNGNEMEIAIPRAKLGLTSRDTFELEFKWVDNRQKDDDIVEFTVSGDSAPNDRFNYRYKVEQR
;
A
#
# COMPACT_ATOMS: atom_id res chain seq x y z
N MET A 1 -37.01 -47.52 17.40
CA MET A 1 -36.65 -47.74 15.97
C MET A 1 -37.21 -46.56 15.19
N LYS A 2 -36.55 -45.84 14.28
CA LYS A 2 -35.16 -45.69 13.82
C LYS A 2 -35.17 -44.44 12.89
N LYS A 3 -34.22 -43.52 13.10
CA LYS A 3 -33.49 -42.66 12.12
C LYS A 3 -34.17 -41.49 11.36
N LYS A 4 -33.33 -40.44 11.25
CA LYS A 4 -33.34 -39.19 10.44
C LYS A 4 -34.22 -38.09 11.05
N TRP A 5 -33.70 -36.96 11.51
CA TRP A 5 -32.79 -36.01 10.85
C TRP A 5 -31.77 -35.36 11.81
N LEU A 6 -30.55 -35.18 11.29
CA LEU A 6 -29.40 -34.45 11.84
C LEU A 6 -29.12 -33.27 10.88
N ASN A 7 -28.56 -32.18 11.42
CA ASN A 7 -27.88 -31.03 10.75
C ASN A 7 -28.70 -29.76 10.48
N LEU A 8 -28.49 -28.75 11.33
CA LEU A 8 -28.31 -27.31 11.03
C LEU A 8 -27.62 -26.63 12.26
N PRO A 9 -26.69 -25.68 12.10
CA PRO A 9 -25.70 -25.34 13.12
C PRO A 9 -26.16 -24.29 14.13
N ILE A 10 -25.68 -24.47 15.37
CA ILE A 10 -25.85 -23.62 16.54
C ILE A 10 -24.88 -22.43 16.39
N ALA A 11 -25.33 -21.36 15.73
CA ALA A 11 -24.62 -20.08 15.63
C ALA A 11 -25.54 -18.89 16.00
N ALA A 12 -26.40 -19.09 17.01
CA ALA A 12 -27.40 -18.12 17.45
C ALA A 12 -27.37 -17.85 18.97
N LEU A 13 -26.20 -17.95 19.60
CA LEU A 13 -25.99 -17.57 21.01
C LEU A 13 -24.98 -16.41 21.12
N MET A 14 -25.30 -15.30 20.45
CA MET A 14 -24.71 -13.98 20.70
C MET A 14 -25.83 -12.93 20.78
N LEU A 15 -26.79 -13.11 21.68
CA LEU A 15 -27.81 -12.08 21.99
C LEU A 15 -28.40 -12.30 23.39
N ALA A 16 -27.97 -11.49 24.34
CA ALA A 16 -28.71 -11.17 25.57
C ALA A 16 -28.20 -9.79 26.04
N ALA A 17 -28.97 -8.77 26.39
CA ALA A 17 -30.37 -8.66 26.74
C ALA A 17 -30.79 -7.16 26.61
N ILE A 18 -32.02 -6.87 26.17
CA ILE A 18 -32.92 -5.73 26.55
C ILE A 18 -34.24 -5.83 25.72
N VAL A 19 -35.32 -6.27 26.39
CA VAL A 19 -36.73 -5.80 26.43
C VAL A 19 -37.52 -5.37 25.14
N VAL A 20 -38.59 -6.18 24.83
CA VAL A 20 -40.00 -5.87 24.40
C VAL A 20 -40.46 -6.00 22.91
N PRO A 21 -41.73 -6.43 22.63
CA PRO A 21 -42.09 -7.44 21.61
C PRO A 21 -43.12 -7.02 20.51
N GLN A 22 -43.47 -8.01 19.65
CA GLN A 22 -44.54 -8.07 18.61
C GLN A 22 -44.24 -7.31 17.30
N PHE A 23 -44.45 -7.82 16.08
CA PHE A 23 -45.62 -8.51 15.50
C PHE A 23 -45.23 -9.44 14.33
N SER A 24 -46.03 -10.49 14.13
CA SER A 24 -46.07 -11.37 12.95
C SER A 24 -46.97 -10.78 11.88
N LEU A 25 -46.53 -10.78 10.61
CA LEU A 25 -47.38 -10.74 9.42
C LEU A 25 -46.76 -11.63 8.33
N ALA A 26 -47.57 -12.57 7.84
CA ALA A 26 -47.31 -13.47 6.73
C ALA A 26 -47.48 -12.76 5.37
N ALA A 27 -46.77 -13.23 4.35
CA ALA A 27 -47.21 -13.17 2.96
C ALA A 27 -46.49 -14.25 2.14
N ASP A 28 -47.30 -14.95 1.35
CA ASP A 28 -47.00 -16.08 0.48
C ASP A 28 -46.34 -15.69 -0.86
N ASP A 29 -45.77 -16.71 -1.51
CA ASP A 29 -45.63 -16.97 -2.96
C ASP A 29 -45.11 -15.89 -3.94
N GLU A 30 -44.01 -16.19 -4.61
CA GLU A 30 -44.07 -16.63 -6.02
C GLU A 30 -42.72 -17.18 -6.55
N GLU A 31 -42.82 -18.31 -7.25
CA GLU A 31 -41.74 -19.07 -7.87
C GLU A 31 -41.60 -18.70 -9.37
N ALA A 32 -40.38 -18.88 -9.88
CA ALA A 32 -40.01 -19.25 -11.26
C ALA A 32 -39.72 -18.16 -12.32
N ALA A 33 -38.43 -18.04 -12.65
CA ALA A 33 -37.98 -18.25 -14.03
C ALA A 33 -36.51 -18.74 -14.08
N ARG A 34 -36.36 -19.99 -14.55
CA ARG A 34 -35.15 -20.77 -14.85
C ARG A 34 -34.41 -20.23 -16.10
N GLN A 35 -33.08 -20.10 -16.06
CA GLN A 35 -32.03 -21.03 -16.57
C GLN A 35 -31.53 -20.72 -18.00
N LEU A 36 -30.21 -20.59 -18.16
CA LEU A 36 -29.29 -21.48 -18.91
C LEU A 36 -27.95 -20.77 -19.25
N PRO A 37 -26.84 -21.50 -19.47
CA PRO A 37 -25.57 -21.24 -18.79
C PRO A 37 -24.37 -21.13 -19.80
N PRO A 38 -23.15 -21.64 -19.51
CA PRO A 38 -21.91 -20.88 -19.39
C PRO A 38 -20.91 -21.18 -20.53
N THR A 39 -19.83 -20.39 -20.69
CA THR A 39 -18.49 -20.94 -21.01
C THR A 39 -17.39 -19.89 -20.92
N ALA A 40 -16.37 -20.23 -20.14
CA ALA A 40 -15.05 -19.60 -20.05
C ALA A 40 -14.17 -19.94 -21.26
N ILE A 41 -13.01 -19.27 -21.40
CA ILE A 41 -11.65 -19.87 -21.44
C ILE A 41 -10.61 -18.80 -21.84
N SER A 42 -9.51 -18.79 -21.08
CA SER A 42 -8.29 -17.99 -21.25
C SER A 42 -7.40 -18.49 -22.40
N ILE A 43 -6.32 -17.77 -22.73
CA ILE A 43 -4.94 -18.30 -22.83
C ILE A 43 -3.96 -17.14 -23.12
N ALA A 44 -2.87 -17.13 -22.34
CA ALA A 44 -1.69 -16.28 -22.45
C ALA A 44 -0.70 -16.76 -23.53
N GLY A 45 0.11 -15.85 -24.08
CA GLY A 45 1.27 -16.19 -24.92
C GLY A 45 2.16 -15.00 -25.29
N LYS A 46 3.39 -14.98 -24.74
CA LYS A 46 4.46 -13.98 -24.90
C LYS A 46 5.00 -13.87 -26.34
N VAL A 47 5.24 -12.65 -26.87
CA VAL A 47 6.25 -12.39 -27.92
C VAL A 47 6.97 -11.05 -27.66
N LYS A 48 8.29 -11.07 -27.86
CA LYS A 48 9.27 -9.97 -27.71
C LYS A 48 9.12 -8.90 -28.80
N ASP A 49 9.22 -7.64 -28.42
CA ASP A 49 9.36 -6.45 -29.28
C ASP A 49 10.72 -6.38 -30.02
N PRO A 50 10.93 -5.48 -31.02
CA PRO A 50 9.97 -4.54 -31.64
C PRO A 50 10.02 -4.46 -33.19
N VAL A 51 8.97 -3.90 -33.81
CA VAL A 51 8.97 -2.75 -34.75
C VAL A 51 7.66 -2.72 -35.58
N ASP A 52 7.00 -1.58 -35.49
CA ASP A 52 5.85 -1.01 -36.21
C ASP A 52 4.42 -1.54 -35.96
N LEU A 53 3.79 -0.81 -35.02
CA LEU A 53 2.40 -0.78 -34.59
C LEU A 53 1.47 -0.13 -35.62
N VAL A 54 0.34 -0.78 -35.88
CA VAL A 54 -0.97 -0.12 -35.87
C VAL A 54 -1.84 -0.92 -34.89
N GLN A 55 -1.92 -0.49 -33.63
CA GLN A 55 -2.87 -1.02 -32.66
C GLN A 55 -4.10 -0.12 -32.63
N GLY A 56 -5.27 -0.70 -32.89
CA GLY A 56 -6.55 0.01 -32.84
C GLY A 56 -7.73 -0.89 -33.15
N LEU A 57 -7.89 -2.01 -32.44
CA LEU A 57 -9.16 -2.74 -32.41
C LEU A 57 -9.90 -2.34 -31.13
N VAL A 58 -10.98 -1.59 -31.28
CA VAL A 58 -11.90 -1.17 -30.20
C VAL A 58 -13.20 -1.96 -30.34
N PRO A 59 -13.83 -2.46 -29.24
CA PRO A 59 -15.19 -3.00 -29.30
C PRO A 59 -16.19 -1.98 -29.85
N VAL A 60 -17.10 -2.41 -30.72
CA VAL A 60 -17.90 -1.52 -31.57
C VAL A 60 -19.18 -1.05 -30.85
N GLU A 61 -19.32 0.27 -30.63
CA GLU A 61 -20.61 0.93 -30.51
C GLU A 61 -21.35 0.90 -31.86
N THR A 62 -22.69 0.88 -31.81
CA THR A 62 -23.59 0.51 -32.91
C THR A 62 -23.20 1.19 -34.24
N PRO A 63 -22.92 0.42 -35.31
CA PRO A 63 -22.57 1.02 -36.60
C PRO A 63 -23.77 1.78 -37.15
N LEU A 64 -23.52 2.89 -37.85
CA LEU A 64 -24.58 3.65 -38.53
C LEU A 64 -25.28 2.83 -39.62
N VAL A 65 -24.68 1.71 -40.05
CA VAL A 65 -25.22 0.76 -41.03
C VAL A 65 -24.85 -0.67 -40.60
N LYS A 66 -25.83 -1.59 -40.52
CA LYS A 66 -25.61 -3.01 -40.20
C LYS A 66 -25.55 -3.88 -41.46
N ALA A 67 -24.64 -4.86 -41.47
CA ALA A 67 -24.57 -5.90 -42.49
C ALA A 67 -25.83 -6.77 -42.50
N GLN A 68 -26.29 -7.22 -43.68
CA GLN A 68 -27.45 -8.13 -43.82
C GLN A 68 -27.04 -9.59 -44.12
N PRO A 69 -27.87 -10.59 -43.78
CA PRO A 69 -27.58 -12.00 -44.07
C PRO A 69 -27.54 -12.28 -45.58
N GLY A 70 -26.49 -12.97 -46.06
CA GLY A 70 -26.39 -13.43 -47.46
C GLY A 70 -25.18 -12.95 -48.28
N SER A 71 -24.17 -12.32 -47.64
CA SER A 71 -22.94 -11.84 -48.31
C SER A 71 -22.03 -12.98 -48.79
N GLN A 72 -21.36 -12.79 -49.93
CA GLN A 72 -20.35 -13.68 -50.50
C GLN A 72 -18.95 -13.05 -50.46
N SER A 73 -17.91 -13.87 -50.30
CA SER A 73 -16.51 -13.41 -50.40
C SER A 73 -16.16 -13.09 -51.85
N GLN A 74 -15.60 -11.90 -52.08
CA GLN A 74 -14.91 -11.58 -53.32
C GLN A 74 -13.44 -11.30 -52.99
N ASN A 75 -12.56 -12.17 -53.48
CA ASN A 75 -11.12 -12.13 -53.20
C ASN A 75 -10.45 -10.99 -53.97
N LEU A 76 -9.48 -10.33 -53.33
CA LEU A 76 -8.60 -9.33 -53.94
C LEU A 76 -7.38 -10.06 -54.54
N ALA A 77 -7.24 -10.04 -55.86
CA ALA A 77 -6.10 -10.63 -56.54
C ALA A 77 -4.91 -9.64 -56.64
N PRO A 78 -3.65 -10.11 -56.68
CA PRO A 78 -2.51 -9.22 -56.92
C PRO A 78 -2.68 -8.39 -58.20
N GLY A 79 -2.48 -7.08 -58.10
CA GLY A 79 -2.65 -6.13 -59.22
C GLY A 79 -4.10 -5.77 -59.57
N SER A 80 -5.08 -6.23 -58.78
CA SER A 80 -6.49 -5.84 -58.89
C SER A 80 -6.90 -4.89 -57.78
N THR A 81 -8.04 -4.20 -57.94
CA THR A 81 -8.66 -3.39 -56.88
C THR A 81 -10.09 -3.84 -56.61
N LEU A 82 -10.52 -3.72 -55.35
CA LEU A 82 -11.93 -3.84 -54.96
C LEU A 82 -12.34 -2.54 -54.29
N GLY A 83 -13.47 -1.96 -54.69
CA GLY A 83 -13.92 -0.68 -54.15
C GLY A 83 -15.41 -0.55 -53.97
N GLN A 84 -15.83 0.51 -53.31
CA GLN A 84 -17.22 0.92 -53.15
C GLN A 84 -17.34 2.43 -52.98
N ASP A 85 -18.29 3.04 -53.68
CA ASP A 85 -18.72 4.41 -53.38
C ASP A 85 -19.76 4.41 -52.25
N PHE A 86 -19.79 5.46 -51.44
CA PHE A 86 -20.76 5.62 -50.36
C PHE A 86 -21.06 7.10 -50.08
N LEU A 87 -22.22 7.36 -49.48
CA LEU A 87 -22.63 8.70 -49.01
C LEU A 87 -22.51 8.74 -47.48
N ALA A 88 -21.61 9.58 -46.96
CA ALA A 88 -21.55 9.90 -45.54
C ALA A 88 -22.51 11.06 -45.24
N VAL A 89 -23.56 10.79 -44.46
CA VAL A 89 -24.58 11.78 -44.07
C VAL A 89 -24.28 12.46 -42.73
N THR A 90 -23.17 12.10 -42.08
CA THR A 90 -22.61 12.76 -40.90
C THR A 90 -21.08 12.73 -40.99
N PRO A 91 -20.35 13.66 -40.34
CA PRO A 91 -18.89 13.60 -40.28
C PRO A 91 -18.37 12.31 -39.66
N PHE A 92 -17.22 11.82 -40.12
CA PHE A 92 -16.65 10.53 -39.71
C PHE A 92 -15.12 10.55 -39.59
N THR A 93 -14.57 9.59 -38.86
CA THR A 93 -13.12 9.44 -38.58
C THR A 93 -12.60 8.02 -38.79
N SER A 94 -13.48 7.06 -39.11
CA SER A 94 -13.05 5.71 -39.51
C SER A 94 -14.02 5.00 -40.45
N VAL A 95 -13.47 4.06 -41.22
CA VAL A 95 -14.16 3.23 -42.22
C VAL A 95 -13.92 1.75 -41.85
N GLY A 96 -14.98 0.95 -41.76
CA GLY A 96 -14.92 -0.48 -41.45
C GLY A 96 -15.22 -1.34 -42.66
N LEU A 97 -14.30 -2.23 -43.04
CA LEU A 97 -14.47 -3.15 -44.16
C LEU A 97 -14.61 -4.58 -43.62
N THR A 98 -15.64 -5.30 -44.04
CA THR A 98 -15.79 -6.69 -43.58
C THR A 98 -15.09 -7.65 -44.53
N THR A 99 -14.02 -8.29 -44.06
CA THR A 99 -13.26 -9.26 -44.85
C THR A 99 -13.65 -10.69 -44.46
N PRO A 100 -13.69 -11.64 -45.42
CA PRO A 100 -14.05 -13.03 -45.16
C PRO A 100 -12.88 -13.81 -44.56
N GLY A 101 -13.19 -14.71 -43.62
CA GLY A 101 -12.23 -15.62 -43.03
C GLY A 101 -11.64 -16.61 -44.03
N SER A 102 -10.40 -16.36 -44.45
CA SER A 102 -9.54 -17.39 -45.01
C SER A 102 -8.47 -17.74 -43.98
N GLY A 103 -8.44 -19.01 -43.57
CA GLY A 103 -7.61 -19.50 -42.47
C GLY A 103 -6.10 -19.20 -42.60
N SER A 104 -5.53 -18.89 -41.43
CA SER A 104 -4.15 -19.15 -40.97
C SER A 104 -2.95 -18.54 -41.71
N GLY A 105 -3.00 -17.29 -42.17
CA GLY A 105 -1.80 -16.56 -42.65
C GLY A 105 -1.87 -15.04 -42.44
N ALA A 106 -0.72 -14.34 -42.52
CA ALA A 106 -0.65 -12.88 -42.48
C ALA A 106 -1.31 -12.28 -43.74
N SER A 107 -2.58 -11.89 -43.62
CA SER A 107 -3.39 -11.23 -44.64
C SER A 107 -3.35 -9.71 -44.51
N GLY A 108 -3.40 -8.95 -45.61
CA GLY A 108 -3.32 -7.49 -45.58
C GLY A 108 -3.57 -6.87 -46.94
N PHE A 109 -3.72 -5.55 -46.99
CA PHE A 109 -3.98 -4.78 -48.22
C PHE A 109 -3.66 -3.31 -48.01
N THR A 110 -3.48 -2.57 -49.10
CA THR A 110 -3.48 -1.10 -49.07
C THR A 110 -4.91 -0.60 -49.12
N PHE A 111 -5.33 0.19 -48.14
CA PHE A 111 -6.59 0.91 -48.16
C PHE A 111 -6.41 2.32 -48.68
N LYS A 112 -7.35 2.78 -49.51
CA LYS A 112 -7.42 4.14 -50.03
C LYS A 112 -8.82 4.71 -49.89
N LEU A 113 -8.90 6.00 -49.57
CA LEU A 113 -10.15 6.75 -49.48
C LEU A 113 -10.09 7.96 -50.40
N TYR A 114 -11.11 8.13 -51.23
CA TYR A 114 -11.26 9.21 -52.19
C TYR A 114 -12.52 10.03 -51.91
N LYS A 115 -12.48 11.32 -52.22
CA LYS A 115 -13.65 12.21 -52.26
C LYS A 115 -14.20 12.30 -53.67
N ASP A 116 -15.53 12.23 -53.81
CA ASP A 116 -16.25 12.37 -55.09
C ASP A 116 -16.01 11.23 -56.10
N GLY A 117 -15.85 9.99 -55.62
CA GLY A 117 -15.85 8.77 -56.45
C GLY A 117 -14.45 8.22 -56.82
N PRO A 118 -14.38 7.16 -57.66
CA PRO A 118 -13.14 6.44 -57.98
C PRO A 118 -12.11 7.25 -58.78
N SER A 119 -12.53 8.31 -59.47
CA SER A 119 -11.63 9.25 -60.14
C SER A 119 -11.46 10.58 -59.37
N GLY A 120 -11.88 10.58 -58.11
CA GLY A 120 -11.90 11.75 -57.24
C GLY A 120 -10.57 12.03 -56.54
N THR A 121 -10.61 12.91 -55.54
CA THR A 121 -9.39 13.33 -54.81
C THR A 121 -9.00 12.28 -53.78
N LEU A 122 -7.77 11.76 -53.84
CA LEU A 122 -7.23 10.85 -52.81
C LEU A 122 -7.05 11.62 -51.49
N LEU A 123 -7.75 11.17 -50.45
CA LEU A 123 -7.73 11.77 -49.11
C LEU A 123 -6.82 11.01 -48.14
N PHE A 124 -6.76 9.69 -48.29
CA PHE A 124 -5.99 8.82 -47.41
C PHE A 124 -5.52 7.57 -48.16
N SER A 125 -4.30 7.11 -47.86
CA SER A 125 -3.75 5.84 -48.33
C SER A 125 -2.90 5.22 -47.21
N GLY A 126 -3.15 3.97 -46.85
CA GLY A 126 -2.43 3.29 -45.76
C GLY A 126 -2.37 1.78 -45.94
N GLN A 127 -1.30 1.15 -45.44
CA GLN A 127 -1.17 -0.30 -45.40
C GLN A 127 -1.92 -0.89 -44.20
N VAL A 128 -2.68 -1.95 -44.43
CA VAL A 128 -3.35 -2.75 -43.41
C VAL A 128 -2.71 -4.13 -43.39
N SER A 129 -2.14 -4.50 -42.25
CA SER A 129 -1.52 -5.81 -42.02
C SER A 129 -2.34 -6.61 -41.02
N ASN A 130 -2.36 -7.94 -41.15
CA ASN A 130 -3.12 -8.88 -40.33
C ASN A 130 -4.62 -8.60 -40.31
N ALA A 131 -5.22 -8.39 -41.48
CA ALA A 131 -6.66 -8.23 -41.63
C ALA A 131 -7.40 -9.44 -41.04
N VAL A 132 -8.29 -9.18 -40.09
CA VAL A 132 -9.03 -10.21 -39.34
C VAL A 132 -10.30 -10.62 -40.07
N ASP A 133 -10.78 -11.83 -39.80
CA ASP A 133 -12.13 -12.21 -40.21
C ASP A 133 -13.16 -11.31 -39.51
N GLY A 134 -14.08 -10.72 -40.27
CA GLY A 134 -15.02 -9.72 -39.78
C GLY A 134 -14.62 -8.28 -40.10
N VAL A 135 -15.11 -7.33 -39.29
CA VAL A 135 -14.96 -5.89 -39.55
C VAL A 135 -13.55 -5.41 -39.22
N ASN A 136 -12.80 -5.00 -40.25
CA ASN A 136 -11.52 -4.34 -40.13
C ASN A 136 -11.75 -2.83 -40.14
N ARG A 137 -11.58 -2.19 -38.98
CA ARG A 137 -11.79 -0.75 -38.81
C ARG A 137 -10.49 0.00 -39.11
N ILE A 138 -10.59 1.01 -39.99
CA ILE A 138 -9.48 1.82 -40.47
C ILE A 138 -9.73 3.27 -40.07
N LEU A 139 -8.83 3.85 -39.28
CA LEU A 139 -8.85 5.26 -38.92
C LEU A 139 -8.39 6.12 -40.11
N VAL A 140 -9.13 7.18 -40.38
CA VAL A 140 -8.84 8.16 -41.43
C VAL A 140 -8.89 9.58 -40.84
N PRO A 141 -8.22 10.58 -41.45
CA PRO A 141 -8.41 11.97 -41.04
C PRO A 141 -9.89 12.34 -41.04
N ALA A 142 -10.32 13.19 -40.11
CA ALA A 142 -11.72 13.60 -40.01
C ALA A 142 -12.26 14.09 -41.35
N GLN A 143 -13.38 13.51 -41.77
CA GLN A 143 -14.07 13.82 -43.02
C GLN A 143 -15.45 14.40 -42.71
N GLU A 144 -15.82 15.41 -43.48
CA GLU A 144 -17.16 16.01 -43.44
C GLU A 144 -18.21 15.13 -44.13
N GLU A 145 -19.46 15.56 -44.10
CA GLU A 145 -20.55 14.97 -44.87
C GLU A 145 -20.26 15.07 -46.38
N GLY A 146 -20.54 14.01 -47.14
CA GLY A 146 -20.27 13.99 -48.58
C GLY A 146 -20.21 12.61 -49.22
N ARG A 147 -19.90 12.57 -50.52
CA ARG A 147 -19.70 11.32 -51.27
C ARG A 147 -18.24 10.91 -51.28
N TYR A 148 -18.01 9.63 -51.05
CA TYR A 148 -16.68 9.06 -50.89
C TYR A 148 -16.57 7.74 -51.66
N TYR A 149 -15.34 7.31 -51.94
CA TYR A 149 -15.04 6.00 -52.52
C TYR A 149 -13.90 5.36 -51.73
N ALA A 150 -14.15 4.16 -51.20
CA ALA A 150 -13.19 3.34 -50.49
C ALA A 150 -12.68 2.25 -51.43
N GLU A 151 -11.36 2.00 -51.42
CA GLU A 151 -10.72 1.00 -52.27
C GLU A 151 -9.66 0.23 -51.49
N ILE A 152 -9.56 -1.07 -51.78
CA ILE A 152 -8.46 -1.92 -51.36
C ILE A 152 -7.68 -2.43 -52.57
N THR A 153 -6.35 -2.42 -52.47
CA THR A 153 -5.39 -2.85 -53.49
C THR A 153 -4.19 -3.52 -52.85
N ASP A 154 -3.30 -4.11 -53.65
CA ASP A 154 -2.00 -4.65 -53.23
C ASP A 154 -2.12 -5.65 -52.06
N PRO A 155 -2.80 -6.80 -52.27
CA PRO A 155 -3.00 -7.78 -51.22
C PRO A 155 -1.67 -8.41 -50.76
N THR A 156 -1.55 -8.63 -49.46
CA THR A 156 -0.58 -9.55 -48.84
C THR A 156 -1.37 -10.74 -48.28
N GLY A 157 -0.99 -11.97 -48.65
CA GLY A 157 -1.78 -13.16 -48.30
C GLY A 157 -3.16 -13.22 -48.98
N ASN A 158 -4.04 -14.07 -48.47
CA ASN A 158 -5.42 -14.18 -48.96
C ASN A 158 -6.29 -13.17 -48.22
N VAL A 159 -6.83 -12.20 -48.95
CA VAL A 159 -7.79 -11.24 -48.42
C VAL A 159 -8.84 -10.92 -49.47
N GLY A 160 -10.02 -10.53 -49.02
CA GLY A 160 -11.13 -10.15 -49.88
C GLY A 160 -12.07 -9.22 -49.13
N TRP A 161 -13.15 -8.80 -49.79
CA TRP A 161 -14.16 -7.95 -49.19
C TRP A 161 -15.54 -8.56 -49.43
N LEU A 162 -16.29 -8.78 -48.36
CA LEU A 162 -17.65 -9.33 -48.47
C LEU A 162 -18.53 -8.46 -49.34
N THR A 163 -19.25 -9.10 -50.27
CA THR A 163 -20.09 -8.49 -51.30
C THR A 163 -21.48 -9.10 -51.26
N GLN A 164 -22.52 -8.28 -51.37
CA GLN A 164 -23.93 -8.69 -51.31
C GLN A 164 -24.72 -8.23 -52.54
N ASN A 165 -25.80 -8.95 -52.88
CA ASN A 165 -26.75 -8.57 -53.92
C ASN A 165 -27.81 -7.63 -53.32
N VAL A 166 -27.87 -6.38 -53.76
CA VAL A 166 -28.86 -5.42 -53.25
C VAL A 166 -29.27 -4.42 -54.32
N SER A 167 -30.54 -4.00 -54.29
CA SER A 167 -31.05 -2.84 -55.02
C SER A 167 -30.66 -1.55 -54.27
N TYR A 168 -29.40 -1.13 -54.42
CA TYR A 168 -28.79 0.17 -54.08
C TYR A 168 -29.41 0.97 -52.91
N MET A 169 -29.12 0.59 -51.65
CA MET A 169 -29.40 1.47 -50.50
C MET A 169 -28.19 2.27 -49.98
N LEU A 170 -26.94 1.88 -50.28
CA LEU A 170 -25.76 2.37 -49.55
C LEU A 170 -24.52 2.67 -50.42
N GLY A 171 -24.58 2.40 -51.72
CA GLY A 171 -23.44 2.55 -52.62
C GLY A 171 -23.41 1.50 -53.72
N SER A 172 -22.40 1.56 -54.58
CA SER A 172 -22.14 0.56 -55.61
C SER A 172 -20.76 -0.06 -55.44
N ALA A 173 -20.67 -1.37 -55.58
CA ALA A 173 -19.38 -2.07 -55.61
C ALA A 173 -18.67 -1.89 -56.95
N TYR A 174 -17.34 -1.89 -56.92
CA TYR A 174 -16.46 -1.82 -58.08
C TYR A 174 -15.38 -2.90 -58.01
N ASP A 175 -15.05 -3.48 -59.16
CA ASP A 175 -13.89 -4.35 -59.35
C ASP A 175 -13.00 -3.72 -60.41
N ASN A 176 -11.74 -3.45 -60.09
CA ASN A 176 -10.79 -2.77 -60.97
C ASN A 176 -11.33 -1.44 -61.52
N GLY A 177 -12.07 -0.70 -60.69
CA GLY A 177 -12.72 0.55 -61.07
C GLY A 177 -13.94 0.38 -61.98
N GLN A 178 -14.37 -0.84 -62.31
CA GLN A 178 -15.60 -1.09 -63.07
C GLN A 178 -16.78 -1.39 -62.14
N LEU A 179 -17.90 -0.72 -62.40
CA LEU A 179 -19.13 -0.84 -61.64
C LEU A 179 -19.70 -2.26 -61.72
N LEU A 180 -19.98 -2.86 -60.56
CA LEU A 180 -20.74 -4.09 -60.45
C LEU A 180 -22.24 -3.76 -60.31
N VAL A 181 -23.04 -4.20 -61.27
CA VAL A 181 -24.49 -3.97 -61.29
C VAL A 181 -25.17 -4.77 -60.17
N ASP A 182 -26.01 -4.10 -59.38
CA ASP A 182 -26.80 -4.65 -58.25
C ASP A 182 -25.94 -5.29 -57.13
N LYS A 183 -24.70 -4.81 -56.94
CA LYS A 183 -23.77 -5.29 -55.92
C LYS A 183 -23.29 -4.16 -55.03
N GLU A 184 -23.09 -4.50 -53.76
CA GLU A 184 -22.49 -3.63 -52.75
C GLU A 184 -21.52 -4.43 -51.87
N ARG A 185 -20.47 -3.81 -51.34
CA ARG A 185 -19.58 -4.39 -50.33
C ARG A 185 -20.11 -4.10 -48.92
N VAL A 186 -19.71 -4.93 -47.95
CA VAL A 186 -20.09 -4.72 -46.55
C VAL A 186 -19.16 -3.69 -45.92
N LEU A 187 -19.67 -2.46 -45.79
CA LEU A 187 -18.95 -1.28 -45.32
C LEU A 187 -19.68 -0.59 -44.15
N SER A 188 -18.92 -0.15 -43.15
CA SER A 188 -19.41 0.63 -42.00
C SER A 188 -18.66 1.95 -41.87
N ILE A 189 -19.31 3.00 -41.37
CA ILE A 189 -18.69 4.31 -41.12
C ILE A 189 -18.88 4.68 -39.64
N PHE A 190 -17.84 5.22 -39.01
CA PHE A 190 -17.83 5.56 -37.58
C PHE A 190 -17.32 6.97 -37.30
N ARG A 191 -17.77 7.55 -36.18
CA ARG A 191 -17.33 8.84 -35.64
C ARG A 191 -16.72 8.61 -34.25
N ASP A 192 -15.43 8.88 -34.10
CA ASP A 192 -14.69 8.76 -32.84
C ASP A 192 -14.54 10.14 -32.15
N ALA A 193 -14.70 10.18 -30.83
CA ALA A 193 -14.23 11.30 -30.01
C ALA A 193 -12.70 11.17 -29.80
N PRO A 194 -11.95 12.29 -29.67
CA PRO A 194 -10.51 12.23 -29.42
C PRO A 194 -10.19 11.49 -28.13
N ALA A 195 -9.04 10.80 -28.09
CA ALA A 195 -8.62 10.08 -26.90
C ALA A 195 -8.33 11.07 -25.74
N VAL A 196 -9.04 10.91 -24.62
CA VAL A 196 -8.88 11.67 -23.38
C VAL A 196 -8.17 10.79 -22.37
N LEU A 197 -6.95 11.17 -22.00
CA LEU A 197 -6.21 10.54 -20.92
C LEU A 197 -6.42 11.34 -19.65
N GLY A 198 -6.63 10.71 -18.51
CA GLY A 198 -6.69 11.45 -17.25
C GLY A 198 -6.10 10.71 -16.07
N GLN A 199 -5.73 11.43 -15.03
CA GLN A 199 -5.18 10.86 -13.80
C GLN A 199 -5.68 11.65 -12.60
N THR A 200 -6.10 10.93 -11.57
CA THR A 200 -6.32 11.52 -10.26
C THR A 200 -5.01 11.52 -9.49
N PHE A 201 -4.68 12.63 -8.83
CA PHE A 201 -3.54 12.73 -7.93
C PHE A 201 -3.90 13.56 -6.71
N SER A 202 -3.31 13.25 -5.56
CA SER A 202 -3.43 14.07 -4.36
C SER A 202 -2.13 14.78 -4.09
N THR A 203 -2.22 16.00 -3.57
CA THR A 203 -1.06 16.80 -3.18
C THR A 203 -1.18 17.13 -1.69
N ASP A 204 -0.10 16.89 -0.95
CA ASP A 204 0.05 17.13 0.50
C ASP A 204 0.41 18.59 0.84
N GLY A 205 1.06 19.30 -0.10
CA GLY A 205 1.48 20.70 0.02
C GLY A 205 0.91 21.63 -1.06
N SER A 206 1.45 22.86 -1.11
CA SER A 206 1.13 23.82 -2.16
C SER A 206 2.16 23.81 -3.29
N TYR A 207 1.70 23.72 -4.54
CA TYR A 207 2.55 23.50 -5.73
C TYR A 207 2.35 24.57 -6.78
N ASN A 208 3.36 24.89 -7.59
CA ASN A 208 3.20 25.90 -8.64
C ASN A 208 3.52 25.44 -10.07
N GLN A 209 4.07 24.24 -10.23
CA GLN A 209 4.35 23.67 -11.55
C GLN A 209 4.30 22.14 -11.56
N LEU A 210 3.66 21.59 -12.61
CA LEU A 210 3.61 20.17 -12.95
C LEU A 210 4.50 19.88 -14.16
N ILE A 211 5.18 18.72 -14.17
CA ILE A 211 6.09 18.33 -15.25
C ILE A 211 5.71 16.95 -15.80
N PHE A 212 5.50 16.90 -17.12
CA PHE A 212 5.12 15.71 -17.89
C PHE A 212 6.30 15.26 -18.74
N SER A 213 6.58 13.95 -18.79
CA SER A 213 7.58 13.39 -19.70
C SER A 213 6.94 12.58 -20.82
N LEU A 214 7.40 12.81 -22.05
CA LEU A 214 7.03 12.01 -23.23
C LEU A 214 8.24 11.23 -23.77
N PRO A 215 8.03 10.03 -24.33
CA PRO A 215 9.05 9.32 -25.08
C PRO A 215 9.50 10.13 -26.31
N ALA A 216 10.78 10.04 -26.64
CA ALA A 216 11.45 10.90 -27.63
C ALA A 216 10.82 10.93 -29.03
N LYS A 217 10.08 9.89 -29.43
CA LYS A 217 9.43 9.78 -30.74
C LYS A 217 8.07 10.50 -30.82
N ALA A 218 7.50 10.96 -29.71
CA ALA A 218 6.11 11.44 -29.63
C ALA A 218 5.95 12.97 -29.68
N ILE A 219 7.02 13.72 -29.95
CA ILE A 219 7.09 15.17 -29.60
C ILE A 219 7.01 16.07 -30.84
N GLU A 220 7.27 15.53 -32.04
CA GLU A 220 7.17 16.31 -33.27
C GLU A 220 5.70 16.51 -33.66
N ASN A 221 5.22 17.76 -33.58
CA ASN A 221 3.84 18.17 -33.94
C ASN A 221 2.71 17.71 -32.99
N ALA A 222 3.03 17.23 -31.78
CA ALA A 222 2.02 16.91 -30.78
C ALA A 222 1.28 18.19 -30.32
N LYS A 223 -0.05 18.20 -30.43
CA LYS A 223 -0.91 19.26 -29.88
C LYS A 223 -1.70 18.67 -28.71
N VAL A 224 -1.14 18.75 -27.51
CA VAL A 224 -1.79 18.24 -26.30
C VAL A 224 -2.25 19.40 -25.45
N LYS A 225 -3.48 19.33 -24.96
CA LYS A 225 -4.05 20.28 -23.99
C LYS A 225 -4.20 19.59 -22.65
N ALA A 226 -3.77 20.26 -21.58
CA ALA A 226 -3.90 19.79 -20.21
C ALA A 226 -4.96 20.62 -19.46
N SER A 227 -5.97 19.97 -18.91
CA SER A 227 -6.98 20.55 -18.04
C SER A 227 -6.84 19.99 -16.64
N ILE A 228 -6.80 20.84 -15.62
CA ILE A 228 -6.67 20.45 -14.21
C ILE A 228 -7.96 20.83 -13.49
N TYR A 229 -8.46 19.88 -12.70
CA TYR A 229 -9.67 20.00 -11.90
C TYR A 229 -9.31 19.79 -10.43
N TYR A 230 -9.82 20.64 -9.54
CA TYR A 230 -9.70 20.49 -8.08
C TYR A 230 -10.91 19.76 -7.51
N GLY A 231 -10.68 18.83 -6.59
CA GLY A 231 -11.70 17.91 -6.05
C GLY A 231 -11.83 16.60 -6.84
N GLY A 232 -10.80 16.23 -7.62
CA GLY A 232 -10.82 15.02 -8.46
C GLY A 232 -11.66 15.14 -9.73
N ARG A 233 -12.06 13.99 -10.31
CA ARG A 233 -12.75 13.92 -11.60
C ARG A 233 -14.18 14.48 -11.47
N GLY A 234 -14.52 15.44 -12.32
CA GLY A 234 -15.78 16.21 -12.20
C GLY A 234 -15.70 17.37 -11.21
N GLY A 235 -14.51 17.61 -10.64
CA GLY A 235 -14.22 18.76 -9.79
C GLY A 235 -14.20 20.10 -10.55
N GLN A 236 -13.85 21.16 -9.83
CA GLN A 236 -13.78 22.51 -10.39
C GLN A 236 -12.59 22.63 -11.35
N LEU A 237 -12.82 22.98 -12.61
CA LEU A 237 -11.73 23.31 -13.54
C LEU A 237 -10.95 24.53 -13.02
N ILE A 238 -9.66 24.34 -12.75
CA ILE A 238 -8.77 25.39 -12.24
C ILE A 238 -7.78 25.91 -13.30
N SER A 239 -7.40 25.08 -14.27
CA SER A 239 -6.51 25.47 -15.36
C SER A 239 -6.79 24.64 -16.60
N SER A 240 -6.65 25.23 -17.78
CA SER A 240 -6.76 24.52 -19.05
C SER A 240 -5.83 25.16 -20.07
N THR A 241 -4.71 24.51 -20.36
CA THR A 241 -3.57 25.11 -21.06
C THR A 241 -2.95 24.13 -22.06
N PRO A 242 -2.60 24.59 -23.28
CA PRO A 242 -1.79 23.79 -24.21
C PRO A 242 -0.42 23.44 -23.59
N LEU A 243 0.00 22.19 -23.72
CA LEU A 243 1.34 21.76 -23.31
C LEU A 243 2.37 22.16 -24.37
N VAL A 244 3.40 22.88 -23.93
CA VAL A 244 4.58 23.17 -24.74
C VAL A 244 5.68 22.21 -24.32
N PHE A 245 6.15 21.40 -25.27
CA PHE A 245 7.22 20.44 -25.04
C PHE A 245 8.59 21.08 -25.32
N ASP A 246 9.49 21.01 -24.35
CA ASP A 246 10.92 21.27 -24.52
C ASP A 246 11.67 19.93 -24.45
N LYS A 247 12.28 19.53 -25.57
CA LYS A 247 12.95 18.24 -25.79
C LYS A 247 12.08 17.02 -25.52
N LYS A 248 11.97 16.58 -24.25
CA LYS A 248 11.27 15.37 -23.77
C LYS A 248 10.27 15.65 -22.64
N GLU A 249 10.18 16.89 -22.18
CA GLU A 249 9.31 17.29 -21.08
C GLU A 249 8.35 18.38 -21.54
N ALA A 250 7.13 18.40 -21.01
CA ALA A 250 6.28 19.58 -21.00
C ALA A 250 6.12 20.08 -19.56
N ARG A 251 6.16 21.39 -19.39
CA ARG A 251 5.98 22.04 -18.09
C ARG A 251 4.70 22.84 -18.10
N LEU A 252 3.85 22.59 -17.11
CA LEU A 252 2.62 23.33 -16.91
C LEU A 252 2.75 24.17 -15.64
N GLN A 253 2.77 25.49 -15.83
CA GLN A 253 2.65 26.45 -14.72
C GLN A 253 1.20 26.47 -14.26
N THR A 254 0.95 26.16 -13.00
CA THR A 254 -0.41 26.02 -12.47
C THR A 254 -0.83 27.18 -11.58
N GLY A 255 0.11 28.05 -11.20
CA GLY A 255 -0.08 28.94 -10.05
C GLY A 255 -0.14 28.13 -8.75
N THR A 256 -0.35 28.75 -7.60
CA THR A 256 -0.41 28.03 -6.32
C THR A 256 -1.62 27.10 -6.28
N MET A 257 -1.37 25.80 -6.43
CA MET A 257 -2.31 24.71 -6.17
C MET A 257 -2.20 24.33 -4.70
N PRO A 258 -3.21 24.55 -3.84
CA PRO A 258 -3.17 24.13 -2.44
C PRO A 258 -3.19 22.59 -2.28
N ALA A 259 -3.08 22.11 -1.04
CA ALA A 259 -3.25 20.69 -0.77
C ALA A 259 -4.66 20.20 -1.16
N GLY A 260 -4.75 18.96 -1.65
CA GLY A 260 -6.01 18.30 -1.97
C GLY A 260 -5.91 17.40 -3.20
N THR A 261 -7.07 16.85 -3.59
CA THR A 261 -7.17 15.94 -4.74
C THR A 261 -7.42 16.70 -6.02
N TYR A 262 -6.68 16.33 -7.05
CA TYR A 262 -6.75 16.89 -8.39
C TYR A 262 -7.04 15.80 -9.41
N TYR A 263 -7.71 16.17 -10.49
CA TYR A 263 -7.78 15.36 -11.70
C TYR A 263 -7.15 16.15 -12.82
N ILE A 264 -6.22 15.54 -13.54
CA ILE A 264 -5.69 16.09 -14.77
C ILE A 264 -6.22 15.33 -15.96
N GLU A 265 -6.54 16.06 -17.02
CA GLU A 265 -7.06 15.56 -18.27
C GLU A 265 -6.16 16.05 -19.40
N LEU A 266 -5.62 15.13 -20.18
CA LEU A 266 -4.77 15.35 -21.33
C LEU A 266 -5.56 14.97 -22.59
N VAL A 267 -5.81 15.97 -23.44
CA VAL A 267 -6.54 15.81 -24.69
C VAL A 267 -5.56 16.02 -25.85
N ASN A 268 -5.44 15.02 -26.73
CA ASN A 268 -4.73 15.21 -27.98
C ASN A 268 -5.62 15.93 -29.00
N GLU A 269 -5.32 17.20 -29.25
CA GLU A 269 -5.97 18.05 -30.25
C GLU A 269 -5.27 17.97 -31.62
N GLY A 270 -4.23 17.14 -31.75
CA GLY A 270 -3.45 16.95 -32.97
C GLY A 270 -3.91 15.75 -33.81
N ALA A 271 -3.61 15.79 -35.11
CA ALA A 271 -3.88 14.68 -36.03
C ALA A 271 -2.93 13.47 -35.85
N VAL A 272 -1.85 13.64 -35.08
CA VAL A 272 -0.84 12.61 -34.81
C VAL A 272 -1.12 11.99 -33.44
N PRO A 273 -1.25 10.66 -33.31
CA PRO A 273 -1.40 10.00 -32.02
C PRO A 273 -0.20 10.28 -31.11
N VAL A 274 -0.45 10.60 -29.83
CA VAL A 274 0.59 10.84 -28.82
C VAL A 274 0.58 9.69 -27.81
N THR A 275 1.75 9.08 -27.56
CA THR A 275 1.93 8.04 -26.54
C THR A 275 2.66 8.63 -25.35
N PHE A 276 2.07 8.53 -24.15
CA PHE A 276 2.70 8.98 -22.90
C PHE A 276 3.63 7.88 -22.34
N GLY A 277 4.74 8.29 -21.73
CA GLY A 277 5.68 7.36 -21.09
C GLY A 277 5.13 6.86 -19.74
N TYR A 278 5.73 5.79 -19.21
CA TYR A 278 5.52 5.33 -17.83
C TYR A 278 6.74 5.76 -16.99
N GLY A 279 6.53 6.45 -15.88
CA GLY A 279 7.58 6.75 -14.89
C GLY A 279 7.73 5.58 -13.91
N LYS A 280 8.93 5.38 -13.35
CA LYS A 280 9.18 4.36 -12.31
C LYS A 280 8.72 4.78 -10.91
N GLU A 281 8.46 6.06 -10.71
CA GLU A 281 8.12 6.68 -9.43
C GLU A 281 7.11 7.80 -9.72
N ALA A 282 5.86 7.45 -9.99
CA ALA A 282 4.81 8.46 -10.09
C ALA A 282 4.53 9.00 -8.68
N TYR A 283 4.57 10.32 -8.54
CA TYR A 283 4.39 11.05 -7.29
C TYR A 283 3.02 10.87 -6.63
N ALA A 284 2.08 10.26 -7.34
CA ALA A 284 0.70 10.16 -6.94
C ALA A 284 0.13 8.81 -7.38
N GLY A 285 -0.03 7.91 -6.41
CA GLY A 285 -0.78 6.68 -6.60
C GLY A 285 -2.26 7.01 -6.81
N GLY A 286 -2.67 7.15 -8.06
CA GLY A 286 -4.07 7.40 -8.41
C GLY A 286 -4.42 6.84 -9.78
N ASP A 287 -5.71 6.53 -9.97
CA ASP A 287 -6.20 5.86 -11.16
C ASP A 287 -5.89 6.63 -12.44
N ALA A 288 -5.30 5.95 -13.42
CA ALA A 288 -5.26 6.43 -14.79
C ALA A 288 -6.57 6.09 -15.52
N TYR A 289 -7.01 7.00 -16.37
CA TYR A 289 -8.21 6.88 -17.18
C TYR A 289 -7.87 7.04 -18.66
N LEU A 290 -8.50 6.24 -19.51
CA LEU A 290 -8.52 6.40 -20.96
C LEU A 290 -9.97 6.47 -21.43
N ASN A 291 -10.34 7.58 -22.08
CA ASN A 291 -11.71 7.90 -22.50
C ASN A 291 -12.74 7.76 -21.38
N GLY A 292 -12.31 8.05 -20.16
CA GLY A 292 -13.15 7.97 -18.97
C GLY A 292 -13.26 6.58 -18.32
N SER A 293 -12.58 5.56 -18.83
CA SER A 293 -12.48 4.23 -18.23
C SER A 293 -11.15 4.04 -17.51
N ILE A 294 -11.16 3.41 -16.34
CA ILE A 294 -9.94 3.13 -15.54
C ILE A 294 -9.02 2.17 -16.31
N VAL A 295 -7.72 2.43 -16.26
CA VAL A 295 -6.67 1.56 -16.79
C VAL A 295 -5.87 1.02 -15.60
N GLN A 296 -6.18 -0.20 -15.17
CA GLN A 296 -5.51 -0.83 -14.02
C GLN A 296 -4.01 -1.08 -14.28
N GLY A 297 -3.20 -0.90 -13.23
CA GLY A 297 -1.76 -1.21 -13.23
C GLY A 297 -0.88 -0.28 -14.07
N LYS A 298 -1.38 0.92 -14.40
CA LYS A 298 -0.69 1.89 -15.25
C LYS A 298 -0.89 3.31 -14.73
N ASP A 299 0.19 4.01 -14.41
CA ASP A 299 0.17 5.45 -14.12
C ASP A 299 0.48 6.26 -15.38
N LEU A 300 -0.17 7.42 -15.53
CA LEU A 300 0.32 8.46 -16.44
C LEU A 300 1.60 9.07 -15.84
N ALA A 301 2.64 9.27 -16.65
CA ALA A 301 3.92 9.82 -16.18
C ALA A 301 3.85 11.31 -15.82
N LEU A 302 3.23 11.64 -14.69
CA LEU A 302 3.66 12.80 -13.91
C LEU A 302 5.06 12.46 -13.37
N SER A 303 6.09 13.14 -13.87
CA SER A 303 7.48 12.75 -13.59
C SER A 303 7.94 13.24 -12.22
N TYR A 304 7.54 14.45 -11.85
CA TYR A 304 7.75 15.07 -10.55
C TYR A 304 6.96 16.39 -10.47
N MET A 305 6.72 16.86 -9.26
CA MET A 305 6.15 18.19 -9.01
C MET A 305 7.23 19.16 -8.54
N THR A 306 7.02 20.46 -8.75
CA THR A 306 7.96 21.48 -8.25
C THR A 306 7.26 22.57 -7.46
N VAL A 307 7.99 23.08 -6.46
CA VAL A 307 7.64 24.28 -5.68
C VAL A 307 8.77 25.27 -5.85
N ASN A 308 8.49 26.46 -6.39
CA ASN A 308 9.49 27.51 -6.65
C ASN A 308 10.69 27.04 -7.50
N GLY A 309 10.48 26.05 -8.36
CA GLY A 309 11.52 25.49 -9.25
C GLY A 309 12.33 24.32 -8.66
N ASN A 310 12.07 23.89 -7.42
CA ASN A 310 12.71 22.72 -6.82
C ASN A 310 11.89 21.45 -7.07
N GLN A 311 12.54 20.39 -7.58
CA GLN A 311 11.95 19.05 -7.71
C GLN A 311 11.67 18.46 -6.34
N LEU A 312 10.43 18.06 -6.09
CA LEU A 312 10.11 17.24 -4.94
C LEU A 312 10.48 15.77 -5.27
N THR A 313 11.14 15.08 -4.33
CA THR A 313 11.28 13.60 -4.29
C THR A 313 10.50 13.09 -3.08
N LYS A 314 9.74 11.98 -3.22
CA LYS A 314 8.90 11.48 -2.10
C LYS A 314 9.80 11.34 -0.89
N TRP A 315 9.35 11.84 0.26
CA TRP A 315 10.09 11.72 1.49
C TRP A 315 9.96 10.27 1.99
N ASP A 316 10.75 9.39 1.37
CA ASP A 316 10.83 7.98 1.71
C ASP A 316 12.07 7.73 2.55
N THR A 317 11.87 7.26 3.78
CA THR A 317 12.90 6.91 4.75
C THR A 317 13.66 5.64 4.34
N LYS A 318 13.09 4.84 3.43
CA LYS A 318 13.62 3.55 2.97
C LYS A 318 13.88 2.61 4.15
N SER A 319 12.92 2.53 5.06
CA SER A 319 13.01 1.76 6.32
C SER A 319 13.32 0.27 6.11
N ASP A 320 12.93 -0.29 4.96
CA ASP A 320 13.24 -1.66 4.56
C ASP A 320 14.74 -1.90 4.26
N THR A 321 15.55 -0.84 4.19
CA THR A 321 17.01 -0.91 4.06
C THR A 321 17.76 -0.88 5.41
N TRP A 322 17.07 -0.56 6.51
CA TRP A 322 17.68 -0.41 7.83
C TRP A 322 18.04 -1.75 8.46
N ALA A 323 19.12 -1.79 9.24
CA ALA A 323 19.47 -2.93 10.09
C ALA A 323 18.77 -2.83 11.46
N ALA A 324 18.52 -3.95 12.12
CA ALA A 324 18.10 -3.99 13.52
C ALA A 324 18.44 -5.36 14.10
N THR A 325 18.75 -5.39 15.40
CA THR A 325 18.89 -6.62 16.19
C THR A 325 18.03 -6.51 17.44
N ASP A 326 17.14 -7.47 17.66
CA ASP A 326 16.28 -7.49 18.84
C ASP A 326 17.00 -8.03 20.09
N ALA A 327 16.31 -8.05 21.23
CA ALA A 327 16.86 -8.51 22.50
C ALA A 327 17.26 -10.01 22.53
N LEU A 328 16.79 -10.82 21.55
CA LEU A 328 17.15 -12.22 21.41
C LEU A 328 18.32 -12.43 20.45
N GLY A 329 18.82 -11.37 19.81
CA GLY A 329 19.88 -11.45 18.79
C GLY A 329 19.36 -11.79 17.40
N ARG A 330 18.05 -11.71 17.15
CA ARG A 330 17.47 -11.90 15.82
C ARG A 330 17.66 -10.61 15.00
N THR A 331 18.05 -10.76 13.74
CA THR A 331 18.28 -9.65 12.82
C THR A 331 17.17 -9.58 11.78
N VAL A 332 16.79 -8.35 11.39
CA VAL A 332 15.88 -8.14 10.27
C VAL A 332 16.58 -8.40 8.93
N SER A 333 15.87 -9.03 8.01
CA SER A 333 16.45 -9.45 6.73
C SER A 333 16.85 -8.28 5.82
N THR A 334 17.88 -8.49 5.02
CA THR A 334 18.38 -7.55 3.99
C THR A 334 17.93 -7.95 2.59
N SER A 335 18.02 -7.04 1.61
CA SER A 335 17.69 -7.36 0.21
C SER A 335 18.48 -8.53 -0.38
N GLU A 336 19.72 -8.77 0.10
CA GLU A 336 20.53 -9.90 -0.34
C GLU A 336 19.95 -11.26 0.13
N GLN A 337 19.18 -11.26 1.21
CA GLN A 337 18.54 -12.46 1.77
C GLN A 337 17.14 -12.70 1.18
N VAL A 338 16.37 -11.64 0.96
CA VAL A 338 14.94 -11.73 0.58
C VAL A 338 14.62 -11.30 -0.86
N GLY A 339 15.60 -10.73 -1.57
CA GLY A 339 15.41 -10.17 -2.90
C GLY A 339 14.76 -8.77 -2.89
N PRO A 340 14.58 -8.16 -4.07
CA PRO A 340 14.00 -6.83 -4.20
C PRO A 340 12.51 -6.82 -3.82
N PRO A 341 11.91 -5.65 -3.56
CA PRO A 341 10.48 -5.55 -3.25
C PRO A 341 9.62 -6.21 -4.34
N ARG A 342 8.68 -7.03 -3.88
CA ARG A 342 7.74 -7.79 -4.67
C ARG A 342 6.50 -6.94 -4.86
N LYS A 343 5.99 -6.94 -6.09
CA LYS A 343 4.71 -6.30 -6.41
C LYS A 343 3.57 -7.18 -5.91
N ASP A 344 2.43 -6.56 -5.65
CA ASP A 344 1.17 -7.25 -5.36
C ASP A 344 1.26 -8.15 -4.12
N LYS A 345 1.99 -7.70 -3.09
CA LYS A 345 2.08 -8.35 -1.77
C LYS A 345 1.74 -7.33 -0.70
N PHE A 346 0.73 -7.64 0.11
CA PHE A 346 0.16 -6.72 1.08
C PHE A 346 0.10 -7.33 2.47
N VAL A 347 0.27 -6.48 3.48
CA VAL A 347 0.17 -6.85 4.90
C VAL A 347 -0.83 -5.95 5.60
N GLY A 348 -1.85 -6.57 6.17
CA GLY A 348 -2.81 -5.96 7.08
C GLY A 348 -2.54 -6.31 8.53
N LEU A 349 -2.81 -5.39 9.45
CA LEU A 349 -2.62 -5.61 10.89
C LEU A 349 -3.89 -5.28 11.67
N PHE A 350 -4.30 -6.19 12.55
CA PHE A 350 -5.53 -6.04 13.32
C PHE A 350 -5.34 -4.99 14.43
N TYR A 351 -6.22 -4.00 14.50
CA TYR A 351 -6.03 -2.79 15.30
C TYR A 351 -7.27 -2.40 16.10
N PHE A 352 -7.07 -2.01 17.36
CA PHE A 352 -8.13 -1.82 18.34
C PHE A 352 -8.29 -0.35 18.74
N LEU A 353 -9.54 0.11 18.76
CA LEU A 353 -9.91 1.52 18.94
C LEU A 353 -10.59 1.80 20.29
N TRP A 354 -10.58 0.86 21.21
CA TRP A 354 -11.44 0.87 22.40
C TRP A 354 -10.75 1.18 23.74
N LEU A 355 -9.42 1.39 23.75
CA LEU A 355 -8.68 1.64 24.99
C LEU A 355 -9.15 2.97 25.61
N GLY A 356 -9.62 2.92 26.86
CA GLY A 356 -10.17 4.07 27.56
C GLY A 356 -11.59 4.49 27.14
N TYR A 357 -12.22 3.80 26.19
CA TYR A 357 -13.58 4.11 25.74
C TYR A 357 -14.64 3.54 26.70
N HIS A 358 -14.45 2.30 27.15
CA HIS A 358 -15.39 1.60 28.05
C HIS A 358 -14.96 1.64 29.54
N ASP A 359 -13.72 2.06 29.79
CA ASP A 359 -13.10 1.96 31.10
C ASP A 359 -13.57 3.09 32.02
N THR A 360 -14.28 2.72 33.09
CA THR A 360 -14.72 3.66 34.14
C THR A 360 -13.94 3.51 35.44
N ARG A 361 -13.09 2.47 35.53
CA ARG A 361 -12.27 2.07 36.70
C ARG A 361 -10.97 1.41 36.21
N GLY A 362 -10.02 1.22 37.12
CA GLY A 362 -8.71 0.67 36.81
C GLY A 362 -7.63 1.76 36.66
N PRO A 363 -6.54 1.51 35.91
CA PRO A 363 -6.26 0.27 35.16
C PRO A 363 -6.05 -0.93 36.10
N PHE A 364 -6.63 -2.07 35.77
CA PHE A 364 -6.34 -3.36 36.44
C PHE A 364 -5.35 -4.12 35.58
N ASN A 365 -4.19 -4.51 36.12
CA ASN A 365 -3.13 -5.18 35.37
C ASN A 365 -3.00 -6.64 35.84
N ILE A 366 -3.29 -7.59 34.96
CA ILE A 366 -3.27 -9.03 35.27
C ILE A 366 -1.87 -9.48 35.68
N THR A 367 -0.83 -9.06 34.96
CA THR A 367 0.56 -9.42 35.29
C THR A 367 0.95 -8.95 36.70
N GLU A 368 0.59 -7.72 37.07
CA GLU A 368 0.85 -7.19 38.43
C GLU A 368 0.04 -7.92 39.50
N ILE A 369 -1.24 -8.20 39.23
CA ILE A 369 -2.13 -8.92 40.16
C ILE A 369 -1.58 -10.32 40.44
N LEU A 370 -1.14 -11.05 39.41
CA LEU A 370 -0.59 -12.40 39.56
C LEU A 370 0.80 -12.39 40.21
N ALA A 371 1.60 -11.34 39.99
CA ALA A 371 2.86 -11.16 40.70
C ALA A 371 2.65 -10.88 42.20
N GLN A 372 1.58 -10.15 42.55
CA GLN A 372 1.22 -9.84 43.94
C GLN A 372 0.59 -11.04 44.66
N ASP A 373 -0.30 -11.78 44.00
CA ASP A 373 -0.90 -13.01 44.52
C ASP A 373 -1.04 -14.06 43.40
N PRO A 374 -0.10 -15.02 43.32
CA PRO A 374 -0.16 -16.10 42.35
C PRO A 374 -1.42 -16.99 42.45
N ASN A 375 -2.14 -16.96 43.58
CA ASN A 375 -3.38 -17.72 43.75
C ASN A 375 -4.64 -16.91 43.38
N ALA A 376 -4.51 -15.65 42.95
CA ALA A 376 -5.64 -14.78 42.67
C ALA A 376 -6.62 -15.37 41.63
N MET A 377 -6.14 -16.17 40.67
CA MET A 377 -6.99 -16.86 39.69
C MET A 377 -8.00 -17.84 40.31
N ASN A 378 -7.69 -18.36 41.50
CA ASN A 378 -8.55 -19.30 42.23
C ASN A 378 -9.52 -18.60 43.20
N ASP A 379 -9.40 -17.29 43.38
CA ASP A 379 -10.25 -16.50 44.27
C ASP A 379 -10.97 -15.37 43.51
N LYS A 380 -12.22 -15.66 43.14
CA LYS A 380 -13.07 -14.67 42.47
C LYS A 380 -13.36 -13.42 43.32
N ASN A 381 -13.18 -13.50 44.64
CA ASN A 381 -13.44 -12.40 45.56
C ASN A 381 -12.16 -11.66 45.96
N SER A 382 -11.00 -12.01 45.39
CA SER A 382 -9.76 -11.28 45.67
C SER A 382 -9.95 -9.79 45.35
N PRO A 383 -9.58 -8.89 46.27
CA PRO A 383 -9.77 -7.45 46.09
C PRO A 383 -8.82 -6.85 45.04
N LEU A 384 -7.86 -7.65 44.54
CA LEU A 384 -6.92 -7.23 43.49
C LEU A 384 -7.59 -7.15 42.12
N TRP A 385 -8.61 -7.98 41.88
CA TRP A 385 -9.34 -7.97 40.63
C TRP A 385 -10.31 -6.81 40.55
N GLY A 386 -10.44 -6.24 39.35
CA GLY A 386 -11.59 -5.44 38.98
C GLY A 386 -12.88 -6.27 39.02
N PRO A 387 -14.04 -5.62 39.16
CA PRO A 387 -15.34 -6.28 39.13
C PRO A 387 -15.55 -7.24 37.95
N LEU A 388 -16.49 -8.18 38.12
CA LEU A 388 -16.91 -9.04 37.01
C LEU A 388 -17.43 -8.18 35.85
N HIS A 389 -17.00 -8.50 34.63
CA HIS A 389 -17.23 -7.75 33.40
C HIS A 389 -16.48 -6.42 33.24
N ASP A 390 -15.56 -6.08 34.17
CA ASP A 390 -14.61 -4.99 33.93
C ASP A 390 -13.42 -5.47 33.09
N PHE A 391 -12.85 -4.55 32.33
CA PHE A 391 -11.66 -4.78 31.51
C PHE A 391 -10.38 -4.76 32.36
N HIS A 392 -9.45 -5.63 32.01
CA HIS A 392 -8.13 -5.74 32.62
C HIS A 392 -7.08 -5.76 31.52
N TYR A 393 -6.00 -5.01 31.74
CA TYR A 393 -4.81 -5.03 30.91
C TYR A 393 -4.01 -6.31 31.18
N TRP A 394 -3.57 -7.03 30.15
CA TRP A 394 -2.70 -8.20 30.37
C TRP A 394 -1.31 -7.79 30.88
N ALA A 395 -0.79 -6.62 30.48
CA ALA A 395 0.40 -5.95 31.03
C ALA A 395 0.36 -4.43 30.76
N GLU A 396 1.40 -3.69 31.19
CA GLU A 396 1.54 -2.25 30.89
C GLU A 396 2.12 -2.05 29.47
N PRO A 397 1.41 -1.34 28.56
CA PRO A 397 1.96 -0.96 27.27
C PRO A 397 3.20 -0.09 27.42
N LEU A 398 4.08 -0.08 26.42
CA LEU A 398 5.28 0.77 26.47
C LEU A 398 4.92 2.25 26.67
N PHE A 399 3.86 2.72 26.02
CA PHE A 399 3.39 4.10 26.14
C PHE A 399 2.47 4.35 27.36
N GLY A 400 2.45 3.42 28.32
CA GLY A 400 1.57 3.43 29.49
C GLY A 400 0.14 3.01 29.16
N TYR A 401 -0.78 3.11 30.12
CA TYR A 401 -2.20 2.82 29.93
C TYR A 401 -2.89 3.96 29.14
N TYR A 402 -2.49 4.13 27.88
CA TYR A 402 -2.97 5.19 27.00
C TYR A 402 -4.41 4.94 26.54
N ARG A 403 -5.06 6.00 26.06
CA ARG A 403 -6.38 5.95 25.43
C ARG A 403 -6.23 5.94 23.92
N SER A 404 -7.15 5.32 23.19
CA SER A 404 -7.08 5.22 21.73
C SER A 404 -7.17 6.56 20.99
N ASP A 405 -7.50 7.66 21.66
CA ASP A 405 -7.49 9.04 21.15
C ASP A 405 -6.17 9.81 21.44
N ASP A 406 -5.16 9.17 22.05
CA ASP A 406 -3.86 9.79 22.33
C ASP A 406 -3.04 10.01 21.06
N GLU A 407 -3.01 11.25 20.57
CA GLU A 407 -2.35 11.63 19.31
C GLU A 407 -0.85 11.31 19.28
N TYR A 408 -0.16 11.39 20.43
CA TYR A 408 1.26 11.03 20.52
C TYR A 408 1.45 9.54 20.22
N VAL A 409 0.60 8.69 20.82
CA VAL A 409 0.66 7.24 20.61
C VAL A 409 0.26 6.87 19.19
N ILE A 410 -0.75 7.55 18.61
CA ILE A 410 -1.13 7.37 17.21
C ILE A 410 0.05 7.70 16.27
N ARG A 411 0.79 8.78 16.53
CA ARG A 411 2.01 9.13 15.76
C ARG A 411 3.08 8.05 15.87
N LYS A 412 3.36 7.56 17.08
CA LYS A 412 4.33 6.47 17.29
C LYS A 412 3.90 5.18 16.61
N HIS A 413 2.61 4.83 16.64
CA HIS A 413 2.10 3.68 15.89
C HIS A 413 2.25 3.86 14.38
N ALA A 414 1.94 5.04 13.83
CA ALA A 414 2.11 5.31 12.41
C ALA A 414 3.56 5.12 11.95
N GLN A 415 4.52 5.65 12.73
CA GLN A 415 5.95 5.51 12.53
C GLN A 415 6.36 4.03 12.54
N MET A 416 6.13 3.33 13.65
CA MET A 416 6.50 1.92 13.81
C MET A 416 5.92 1.02 12.71
N LEU A 417 4.63 1.19 12.39
CA LEU A 417 3.95 0.35 11.40
C LEU A 417 4.38 0.66 9.97
N SER A 418 4.67 1.93 9.66
CA SER A 418 5.23 2.30 8.35
C SER A 418 6.66 1.80 8.19
N ASP A 419 7.48 1.86 9.25
CA ASP A 419 8.84 1.37 9.25
C ASP A 419 8.92 -0.14 9.03
N ALA A 420 7.94 -0.89 9.56
CA ALA A 420 7.76 -2.31 9.32
C ALA A 420 7.09 -2.65 7.98
N ASP A 421 6.73 -1.64 7.18
CA ASP A 421 6.08 -1.75 5.86
C ASP A 421 4.68 -2.41 5.88
N VAL A 422 3.89 -2.13 6.93
CA VAL A 422 2.46 -2.49 7.02
C VAL A 422 1.63 -1.60 6.08
N ASP A 423 0.88 -2.22 5.17
CA ASP A 423 0.11 -1.49 4.16
C ASP A 423 -1.22 -0.95 4.72
N THR A 424 -1.89 -1.71 5.58
CA THR A 424 -3.17 -1.30 6.18
C THR A 424 -3.31 -1.75 7.62
N ILE A 425 -3.93 -0.91 8.44
CA ILE A 425 -4.50 -1.33 9.72
C ILE A 425 -5.99 -1.60 9.55
N ILE A 426 -6.48 -2.68 10.15
CA ILE A 426 -7.88 -3.11 10.03
C ILE A 426 -8.52 -2.95 11.40
N PHE A 427 -9.47 -2.02 11.51
CA PHE A 427 -10.10 -1.70 12.79
C PHE A 427 -11.10 -2.77 13.22
N ASP A 428 -10.99 -3.21 14.47
CA ASP A 428 -12.02 -4.02 15.11
C ASP A 428 -13.26 -3.18 15.46
N VAL A 429 -14.37 -3.48 14.79
CA VAL A 429 -15.70 -2.97 15.14
C VAL A 429 -16.73 -4.12 15.19
N THR A 430 -16.25 -5.35 15.43
CA THR A 430 -17.07 -6.57 15.45
C THR A 430 -18.12 -6.57 16.56
N ASN A 431 -17.90 -5.79 17.62
CA ASN A 431 -18.78 -5.65 18.77
C ASN A 431 -19.90 -4.60 18.61
N GLN A 432 -20.25 -4.22 17.38
CA GLN A 432 -21.34 -3.27 17.05
C GLN A 432 -21.11 -1.80 17.47
N PHE A 433 -19.90 -1.45 17.87
CA PHE A 433 -19.45 -0.07 18.15
C PHE A 433 -18.39 0.34 17.12
N THR A 434 -18.59 1.49 16.49
CA THR A 434 -17.68 1.99 15.45
C THR A 434 -16.49 2.76 16.02
N TYR A 435 -16.55 3.24 17.27
CA TYR A 435 -15.52 4.09 17.89
C TYR A 435 -15.19 5.36 17.09
N LYS A 436 -16.25 6.06 16.65
CA LYS A 436 -16.17 7.24 15.77
C LYS A 436 -15.13 8.28 16.17
N GLU A 437 -15.13 8.69 17.43
CA GLU A 437 -14.20 9.72 17.90
C GLU A 437 -12.76 9.25 17.73
N ASN A 438 -12.48 7.98 18.05
CA ASN A 438 -11.13 7.42 18.02
C ASN A 438 -10.62 7.19 16.59
N TYR A 439 -11.40 6.60 15.68
CA TYR A 439 -10.93 6.46 14.29
C TYR A 439 -10.85 7.82 13.57
N MET A 440 -11.73 8.78 13.87
CA MET A 440 -11.65 10.11 13.27
C MET A 440 -10.40 10.88 13.75
N THR A 441 -10.04 10.74 15.03
CA THR A 441 -8.77 11.27 15.56
C THR A 441 -7.58 10.63 14.87
N LEU A 442 -7.57 9.29 14.74
CA LEU A 442 -6.51 8.58 14.04
C LEU A 442 -6.38 9.03 12.58
N LEU A 443 -7.48 9.11 11.83
CA LEU A 443 -7.45 9.55 10.43
C LEU A 443 -6.95 11.00 10.28
N ARG A 444 -7.34 11.89 11.20
CA ARG A 444 -6.81 13.25 11.23
C ARG A 444 -5.29 13.24 11.45
N VAL A 445 -4.81 12.55 12.48
CA VAL A 445 -3.37 12.48 12.80
C VAL A 445 -2.59 11.85 11.65
N PHE A 446 -3.09 10.77 11.04
CA PHE A 446 -2.45 10.17 9.87
C PHE A 446 -2.38 11.14 8.68
N THR A 447 -3.42 11.95 8.49
CA THR A 447 -3.41 13.01 7.46
C THR A 447 -2.37 14.10 7.78
N GLU A 448 -2.23 14.49 9.04
CA GLU A 448 -1.20 15.44 9.49
C GLU A 448 0.21 14.90 9.21
N ILE A 449 0.49 13.64 9.58
CA ILE A 449 1.77 12.98 9.28
C ILE A 449 2.06 12.97 7.78
N ARG A 450 1.08 12.59 6.94
CA ARG A 450 1.25 12.61 5.48
C ARG A 450 1.49 14.02 4.93
N ASN A 451 0.85 15.05 5.49
CA ASN A 451 1.06 16.45 5.10
C ASN A 451 2.44 16.99 5.52
N GLU A 452 3.02 16.45 6.59
CA GLU A 452 4.39 16.72 7.03
C GLU A 452 5.43 16.01 6.16
N GLY A 453 5.01 15.04 5.33
CA GLY A 453 5.84 14.25 4.43
C GLY A 453 6.08 12.82 4.90
N GLY A 454 5.56 12.43 6.07
CA GLY A 454 5.67 11.09 6.62
C GLY A 454 4.79 10.05 5.92
N ARG A 455 4.98 8.78 6.30
CA ARG A 455 4.18 7.65 5.83
C ARG A 455 3.23 7.18 6.92
N THR A 456 2.10 6.61 6.48
CA THR A 456 1.17 5.92 7.37
C THR A 456 0.58 4.70 6.65
N PRO A 457 0.21 3.64 7.37
CA PRO A 457 -0.69 2.64 6.83
C PRO A 457 -2.00 3.27 6.34
N GLN A 458 -2.66 2.61 5.41
CA GLN A 458 -4.06 2.85 5.09
C GLN A 458 -4.98 2.18 6.13
N VAL A 459 -6.29 2.36 6.00
CA VAL A 459 -7.28 1.82 6.92
C VAL A 459 -8.37 1.00 6.22
N ALA A 460 -8.86 -0.02 6.92
CA ALA A 460 -10.08 -0.76 6.60
C ALA A 460 -10.81 -1.16 7.90
N PHE A 461 -11.99 -1.79 7.81
CA PHE A 461 -12.79 -2.20 8.97
C PHE A 461 -13.18 -3.68 8.92
N LEU A 462 -12.97 -4.37 10.04
CA LEU A 462 -13.55 -5.67 10.35
C LEU A 462 -14.87 -5.48 11.11
N THR A 463 -15.97 -5.79 10.44
CA THR A 463 -17.33 -5.59 10.96
C THR A 463 -17.90 -6.86 11.59
N PRO A 464 -19.03 -6.79 12.32
CA PRO A 464 -19.59 -7.95 13.01
C PRO A 464 -19.74 -9.18 12.09
N PHE A 465 -19.26 -10.34 12.55
CA PHE A 465 -19.37 -11.60 11.81
C PHE A 465 -20.83 -12.04 11.58
N GLY A 466 -21.74 -11.57 12.44
CA GLY A 466 -23.19 -11.76 12.32
C GLY A 466 -23.81 -10.73 11.38
N ASP A 467 -24.66 -9.84 11.90
CA ASP A 467 -25.29 -8.77 11.12
C ASP A 467 -24.45 -7.49 11.14
N PRO A 468 -23.81 -7.10 10.01
CA PRO A 468 -23.00 -5.89 9.91
C PRO A 468 -23.81 -4.65 9.47
N SER A 469 -25.10 -4.79 9.16
CA SER A 469 -25.90 -3.76 8.47
C SER A 469 -25.87 -2.40 9.15
N LYS A 470 -26.01 -2.37 10.48
CA LYS A 470 -25.92 -1.17 11.31
C LYS A 470 -24.55 -0.51 11.18
N VAL A 471 -23.48 -1.26 11.46
CA VAL A 471 -22.10 -0.75 11.51
C VAL A 471 -21.66 -0.26 10.14
N VAL A 472 -21.91 -1.02 9.08
CA VAL A 472 -21.56 -0.62 7.70
C VAL A 472 -22.29 0.66 7.30
N LYS A 473 -23.58 0.78 7.65
CA LYS A 473 -24.36 1.99 7.37
C LYS A 473 -23.83 3.20 8.14
N GLU A 474 -23.46 3.05 9.41
CA GLU A 474 -22.85 4.12 10.20
C GLU A 474 -21.52 4.58 9.58
N LEU A 475 -20.60 3.65 9.30
CA LEU A 475 -19.32 3.94 8.65
C LEU A 475 -19.52 4.62 7.29
N TYR A 476 -20.47 4.15 6.49
CA TYR A 476 -20.80 4.77 5.22
C TYR A 476 -21.28 6.21 5.39
N ASN A 477 -22.23 6.46 6.29
CA ASN A 477 -22.78 7.81 6.50
C ASN A 477 -21.78 8.78 7.13
N ASP A 478 -20.87 8.28 7.96
CA ASP A 478 -19.97 9.12 8.74
C ASP A 478 -18.62 9.37 8.09
N LEU A 479 -18.10 8.42 7.31
CA LEU A 479 -16.76 8.47 6.73
C LEU A 479 -16.83 8.38 5.19
N TYR A 480 -17.27 7.23 4.68
CA TYR A 480 -17.07 6.87 3.27
C TYR A 480 -17.96 7.63 2.29
N GLY A 481 -19.27 7.66 2.52
CA GLY A 481 -20.23 8.37 1.67
C GLY A 481 -20.02 9.89 1.62
N LYS A 482 -19.27 10.43 2.59
CA LYS A 482 -18.86 11.85 2.63
C LYS A 482 -17.52 12.12 1.95
N GLY A 483 -16.76 11.10 1.54
CA GLY A 483 -15.44 11.30 0.95
C GLY A 483 -14.35 11.71 1.95
N LEU A 484 -14.57 11.52 3.26
CA LEU A 484 -13.61 11.98 4.26
C LEU A 484 -12.38 11.08 4.31
N TYR A 485 -11.18 11.67 4.22
CA TYR A 485 -9.89 10.97 4.29
C TYR A 485 -9.73 9.87 3.23
N SER A 486 -10.22 10.10 2.01
CA SER A 486 -10.29 9.05 0.97
C SER A 486 -8.93 8.49 0.54
N ASP A 487 -7.85 9.24 0.71
CA ASP A 487 -6.47 8.79 0.47
C ASP A 487 -5.96 7.80 1.53
N LEU A 488 -6.58 7.78 2.72
CA LEU A 488 -6.28 6.84 3.79
C LEU A 488 -7.02 5.50 3.63
N TRP A 489 -8.02 5.39 2.75
CA TRP A 489 -8.79 4.15 2.62
C TRP A 489 -8.02 3.10 1.82
N PHE A 490 -7.85 1.91 2.40
CA PHE A 490 -7.23 0.80 1.69
C PHE A 490 -8.13 0.34 0.54
N GLN A 491 -7.60 0.39 -0.69
CA GLN A 491 -8.32 -0.01 -1.89
C GLN A 491 -8.04 -1.47 -2.22
N TRP A 492 -9.09 -2.23 -2.49
CA TRP A 492 -9.02 -3.61 -2.99
C TRP A 492 -9.91 -3.74 -4.23
N GLU A 493 -9.37 -4.27 -5.32
CA GLU A 493 -10.09 -4.41 -6.61
C GLU A 493 -10.71 -3.08 -7.12
N GLY A 494 -10.05 -1.95 -6.82
CA GLY A 494 -10.47 -0.62 -7.27
C GLY A 494 -11.55 0.06 -6.43
N LYS A 495 -11.89 -0.47 -5.25
CA LYS A 495 -12.82 0.17 -4.30
C LYS A 495 -12.32 0.02 -2.86
N PRO A 496 -12.83 0.82 -1.90
CA PRO A 496 -12.47 0.67 -0.50
C PRO A 496 -12.82 -0.73 0.02
N LEU A 497 -11.88 -1.36 0.72
CA LEU A 497 -12.09 -2.67 1.34
C LEU A 497 -12.93 -2.55 2.61
N ILE A 498 -13.90 -3.46 2.77
CA ILE A 498 -14.58 -3.69 4.05
C ILE A 498 -14.78 -5.18 4.30
N LEU A 499 -14.49 -5.63 5.52
CA LEU A 499 -14.70 -7.02 5.90
C LEU A 499 -16.10 -7.14 6.54
N ALA A 500 -17.07 -7.49 5.71
CA ALA A 500 -18.49 -7.62 6.07
C ALA A 500 -19.17 -8.67 5.19
N ASP A 501 -20.26 -9.29 5.66
CA ASP A 501 -21.10 -10.13 4.79
C ASP A 501 -21.91 -9.24 3.83
N PRO A 502 -21.62 -9.28 2.50
CA PRO A 502 -22.31 -8.43 1.54
C PRO A 502 -23.80 -8.77 1.42
N ALA A 503 -24.24 -9.97 1.81
CA ALA A 503 -25.65 -10.38 1.74
C ALA A 503 -26.56 -9.64 2.73
N LEU A 504 -25.98 -9.00 3.75
CA LEU A 504 -26.71 -8.31 4.82
C LEU A 504 -26.63 -6.78 4.71
N VAL A 505 -26.02 -6.27 3.64
CA VAL A 505 -25.76 -4.84 3.43
C VAL A 505 -26.67 -4.27 2.34
N GLY A 506 -27.07 -3.01 2.47
CA GLY A 506 -27.95 -2.33 1.50
C GLY A 506 -27.26 -2.02 0.16
N ALA A 507 -28.05 -1.94 -0.91
CA ALA A 507 -27.55 -1.82 -2.29
C ALA A 507 -26.61 -0.62 -2.54
N GLU A 508 -26.86 0.51 -1.88
CA GLU A 508 -26.00 1.70 -1.97
C GLU A 508 -24.57 1.38 -1.49
N GLN A 509 -24.46 0.81 -0.29
CA GLN A 509 -23.18 0.42 0.30
C GLN A 509 -22.53 -0.74 -0.48
N SER A 510 -23.33 -1.71 -0.95
CA SER A 510 -22.85 -2.83 -1.75
C SER A 510 -22.17 -2.39 -3.05
N SER A 511 -22.59 -1.26 -3.64
CA SER A 511 -21.97 -0.72 -4.85
C SER A 511 -20.66 0.02 -4.59
N PHE A 512 -20.45 0.50 -3.36
CA PHE A 512 -19.34 1.37 -2.98
C PHE A 512 -18.09 0.60 -2.55
N PHE A 513 -18.24 -0.49 -1.80
CA PHE A 513 -17.11 -1.24 -1.26
C PHE A 513 -16.75 -2.47 -2.09
N THR A 514 -15.50 -2.91 -1.94
CA THR A 514 -15.11 -4.30 -2.16
C THR A 514 -15.27 -5.06 -0.85
N PHE A 515 -16.01 -6.16 -0.88
CA PHE A 515 -16.32 -6.96 0.30
C PHE A 515 -15.45 -8.20 0.37
N ARG A 516 -15.01 -8.52 1.59
CA ARG A 516 -14.55 -9.86 1.95
C ARG A 516 -15.32 -10.31 3.18
N LYS A 517 -16.06 -11.41 3.08
CA LYS A 517 -16.87 -11.90 4.21
C LYS A 517 -15.92 -12.44 5.28
N PRO A 518 -15.93 -11.92 6.51
CA PRO A 518 -15.03 -12.39 7.55
C PRO A 518 -15.45 -13.77 8.04
N GLN A 519 -14.49 -14.68 8.18
CA GLN A 519 -14.69 -16.01 8.75
C GLN A 519 -14.39 -15.97 10.26
N PRO A 520 -15.40 -16.10 11.16
CA PRO A 520 -15.17 -16.07 12.60
C PRO A 520 -14.40 -17.27 13.17
N ASP A 521 -14.43 -18.43 12.50
CA ASP A 521 -13.89 -19.69 13.02
C ASP A 521 -12.43 -19.94 12.61
N TYR A 522 -11.63 -20.50 13.52
CA TYR A 522 -10.18 -20.71 13.36
C TYR A 522 -9.82 -22.06 12.72
N PHE A 523 -10.78 -22.99 12.69
CA PHE A 523 -10.56 -24.42 12.50
C PHE A 523 -11.15 -24.93 11.19
N VAL A 524 -12.22 -24.29 10.69
CA VAL A 524 -12.96 -24.73 9.51
C VAL A 524 -12.39 -24.14 8.21
N GLY A 525 -11.74 -22.97 8.28
CA GLY A 525 -11.24 -22.26 7.11
C GLY A 525 -12.35 -21.65 6.24
N PRO A 526 -12.06 -21.21 5.00
CA PRO A 526 -13.04 -20.59 4.12
C PRO A 526 -14.16 -21.55 3.72
N THR A 527 -15.41 -21.04 3.74
CA THR A 527 -16.60 -21.78 3.27
C THR A 527 -17.00 -21.42 1.83
N GLY A 528 -16.28 -20.49 1.22
CA GLY A 528 -16.47 -20.01 -0.14
C GLY A 528 -15.41 -18.98 -0.53
N PRO A 529 -15.40 -18.52 -1.79
CA PRO A 529 -14.47 -17.49 -2.25
C PRO A 529 -14.80 -16.13 -1.62
N ASN A 530 -13.85 -15.19 -1.73
CA ASN A 530 -13.98 -13.81 -1.23
C ASN A 530 -14.33 -13.74 0.26
N GLN A 531 -13.78 -14.68 1.03
CA GLN A 531 -13.83 -14.70 2.49
C GLN A 531 -12.42 -14.50 3.00
N TRP A 532 -12.24 -13.80 4.13
CA TRP A 532 -10.94 -13.68 4.80
C TRP A 532 -11.04 -14.15 6.25
N GLY A 533 -9.99 -14.79 6.74
CA GLY A 533 -9.82 -15.10 8.16
C GLY A 533 -9.23 -13.90 8.92
N TRP A 534 -9.36 -13.90 10.24
CA TRP A 534 -8.75 -12.89 11.12
C TRP A 534 -7.83 -13.52 12.17
N LEU A 535 -8.10 -14.76 12.60
CA LEU A 535 -7.23 -15.58 13.46
C LEU A 535 -7.42 -17.05 13.06
N GLU A 536 -6.34 -17.85 13.02
CA GLU A 536 -6.42 -19.30 12.80
C GLU A 536 -5.42 -20.07 13.66
N ASP A 537 -5.72 -21.35 13.89
CA ASP A 537 -4.79 -22.31 14.48
C ASP A 537 -3.83 -22.85 13.39
N ALA A 538 -2.62 -23.25 13.79
CA ALA A 538 -1.69 -23.88 12.88
C ALA A 538 -2.08 -25.36 12.63
N PRO A 539 -1.95 -25.88 11.40
CA PRO A 539 -1.67 -25.15 10.16
C PRO A 539 -2.90 -24.35 9.70
N GLN A 540 -2.70 -23.07 9.35
CA GLN A 540 -3.82 -22.23 8.91
C GLN A 540 -4.43 -22.72 7.60
N HIS A 541 -5.54 -22.15 7.17
CA HIS A 541 -6.09 -22.33 5.85
C HIS A 541 -5.56 -21.25 4.89
N VAL A 542 -5.82 -21.45 3.59
CA VAL A 542 -5.59 -20.45 2.55
C VAL A 542 -6.93 -19.95 2.07
N PHE A 543 -7.17 -18.65 2.16
CA PHE A 543 -8.39 -18.02 1.70
C PHE A 543 -8.25 -17.61 0.23
N LEU A 544 -9.25 -17.96 -0.58
CA LEU A 544 -9.21 -17.83 -2.03
C LEU A 544 -10.11 -16.71 -2.54
N ASP A 545 -9.69 -16.05 -3.61
CA ASP A 545 -10.55 -15.17 -4.40
C ASP A 545 -11.57 -15.97 -5.24
N SER A 546 -12.42 -15.26 -5.99
CA SER A 546 -13.40 -15.89 -6.88
C SER A 546 -12.81 -16.65 -8.07
N ASP A 547 -11.57 -16.37 -8.45
CA ASP A 547 -10.85 -17.06 -9.52
C ASP A 547 -10.07 -18.29 -9.01
N GLY A 548 -10.03 -18.49 -7.69
CA GLY A 548 -9.34 -19.59 -7.02
C GLY A 548 -7.86 -19.30 -6.73
N ASN A 549 -7.41 -18.05 -6.84
CA ASN A 549 -6.06 -17.66 -6.45
C ASN A 549 -5.95 -17.55 -4.93
N LYS A 550 -4.74 -17.76 -4.41
CA LYS A 550 -4.44 -17.62 -2.98
C LYS A 550 -4.42 -16.15 -2.59
N GLU A 551 -5.55 -15.67 -2.10
CA GLU A 551 -5.73 -14.27 -1.80
C GLU A 551 -5.18 -13.91 -0.43
N GLN A 552 -5.56 -14.65 0.62
CA GLN A 552 -5.28 -14.23 1.99
C GLN A 552 -4.88 -15.39 2.91
N MET A 553 -3.98 -15.11 3.86
CA MET A 553 -3.73 -15.95 5.02
C MET A 553 -3.55 -15.11 6.28
N VAL A 554 -3.78 -15.76 7.43
CA VAL A 554 -3.66 -15.13 8.74
C VAL A 554 -2.38 -15.54 9.44
N VAL A 555 -1.82 -14.64 10.25
CA VAL A 555 -0.76 -14.97 11.21
C VAL A 555 -1.13 -14.44 12.60
N GLY A 556 -1.23 -15.34 13.59
CA GLY A 556 -1.41 -14.98 15.00
C GLY A 556 -0.15 -15.20 15.83
N VAL A 557 0.04 -14.42 16.89
CA VAL A 557 1.10 -14.73 17.89
C VAL A 557 0.60 -15.67 18.98
N ALA A 558 -0.69 -15.74 19.25
CA ALA A 558 -1.33 -16.68 20.19
C ALA A 558 -2.81 -16.88 19.82
N GLN A 559 -3.48 -17.89 20.38
CA GLN A 559 -4.88 -18.20 20.11
C GLN A 559 -5.59 -18.66 21.37
N ASN A 560 -6.82 -18.19 21.56
CA ASN A 560 -7.77 -18.76 22.53
C ASN A 560 -8.39 -20.08 22.00
N ALA A 561 -7.56 -20.92 21.36
CA ALA A 561 -7.88 -22.26 20.93
C ALA A 561 -7.46 -23.25 22.03
N VAL A 562 -8.40 -24.07 22.47
CA VAL A 562 -8.21 -25.01 23.58
C VAL A 562 -8.76 -26.36 23.15
N ASN A 563 -7.89 -27.34 22.87
CA ASN A 563 -8.28 -28.68 22.43
C ASN A 563 -9.16 -28.68 21.17
N GLY A 564 -8.80 -27.89 20.14
CA GLY A 564 -9.50 -27.83 18.85
C GLY A 564 -10.88 -27.15 18.89
N LYS A 565 -11.12 -26.30 19.89
CA LYS A 565 -12.33 -25.47 20.00
C LYS A 565 -11.98 -24.09 20.59
N LEU A 566 -12.90 -23.15 20.40
CA LEU A 566 -12.81 -21.84 21.06
C LEU A 566 -12.90 -21.98 22.59
N GLY A 567 -11.98 -21.35 23.30
CA GLY A 567 -11.94 -21.27 24.77
C GLY A 567 -11.45 -19.89 25.23
N SER A 568 -10.90 -19.82 26.42
CA SER A 568 -10.26 -18.62 26.96
C SER A 568 -8.74 -18.73 26.94
N LEU A 569 -8.01 -17.63 26.73
CA LEU A 569 -6.55 -17.61 26.90
C LEU A 569 -6.09 -17.91 28.34
N SER A 570 -6.97 -17.73 29.33
CA SER A 570 -6.74 -18.17 30.70
C SER A 570 -6.99 -19.66 30.96
N ASP A 571 -7.53 -20.40 29.99
CA ASP A 571 -7.82 -21.83 30.19
C ASP A 571 -6.54 -22.68 30.11
N PRO A 572 -6.43 -23.74 30.92
CA PRO A 572 -5.37 -24.73 30.75
C PRO A 572 -5.42 -25.35 29.35
N GLY A 573 -4.29 -25.31 28.63
CA GLY A 573 -4.16 -25.84 27.27
C GLY A 573 -4.51 -24.85 26.16
N ALA A 574 -4.66 -23.56 26.47
CA ALA A 574 -4.64 -22.51 25.45
C ALA A 574 -3.30 -22.48 24.71
N GLN A 575 -3.31 -21.97 23.47
CA GLN A 575 -2.14 -21.86 22.60
C GLN A 575 -1.51 -20.48 22.79
N GLY A 576 -0.38 -20.43 23.50
CA GLY A 576 0.37 -19.21 23.77
C GLY A 576 1.40 -18.89 22.69
N ARG A 577 2.19 -17.84 22.94
CA ARG A 577 3.25 -17.36 22.03
C ARG A 577 4.34 -18.38 21.73
N SER A 578 4.53 -19.34 22.62
CA SER A 578 5.49 -20.43 22.47
C SER A 578 4.88 -21.73 21.95
N TYR A 579 3.57 -21.79 21.66
CA TYR A 579 2.95 -22.93 21.00
C TYR A 579 3.63 -23.23 19.67
N HIS A 580 4.00 -24.48 19.41
CA HIS A 580 4.57 -24.91 18.13
C HIS A 580 4.57 -26.43 18.06
N ASN A 581 4.63 -27.01 16.85
CA ASN A 581 4.61 -28.46 16.65
C ASN A 581 3.46 -29.14 17.41
N GLU A 582 2.26 -28.56 17.29
CA GLU A 582 1.01 -29.03 17.91
C GLU A 582 1.01 -29.06 19.46
N SER A 583 1.99 -28.44 20.14
CA SER A 583 2.10 -28.47 21.60
C SER A 583 2.46 -27.12 22.21
N GLN A 584 1.84 -26.82 23.35
CA GLN A 584 2.29 -25.77 24.26
C GLN A 584 3.47 -26.31 25.07
N PRO A 585 4.63 -25.63 25.13
CA PRO A 585 5.75 -26.01 26.00
C PRO A 585 5.34 -26.01 27.49
N ALA A 586 6.10 -26.68 28.35
CA ALA A 586 5.91 -26.56 29.79
C ALA A 586 6.59 -25.29 30.35
N GLU A 587 6.16 -24.83 31.53
CA GLU A 587 6.82 -23.72 32.22
C GLU A 587 8.26 -24.05 32.64
N PRO A 588 9.18 -23.06 32.63
CA PRO A 588 8.99 -21.69 32.15
C PRO A 588 8.88 -21.63 30.62
N TYR A 589 7.87 -20.92 30.12
CA TYR A 589 7.65 -20.79 28.69
C TYR A 589 8.76 -19.97 28.02
N PRO A 590 9.24 -20.35 26.82
CA PRO A 590 10.15 -19.51 26.05
C PRO A 590 9.37 -18.38 25.35
N THR A 591 8.55 -17.62 26.07
CA THR A 591 7.57 -16.68 25.53
C THR A 591 8.14 -15.74 24.46
N ALA A 592 9.27 -15.10 24.73
CA ALA A 592 9.85 -14.10 23.84
C ALA A 592 10.38 -14.67 22.51
N SER A 593 10.52 -15.99 22.39
CA SER A 593 10.98 -16.62 21.14
C SER A 593 9.92 -16.60 20.02
N GLY A 594 8.64 -16.44 20.37
CA GLY A 594 7.55 -16.28 19.40
C GLY A 594 7.43 -17.44 18.42
N LEU A 595 7.55 -18.69 18.91
CA LEU A 595 7.56 -19.89 18.07
C LEU A 595 6.24 -20.10 17.31
N ASN A 596 5.10 -19.74 17.90
CA ASN A 596 3.80 -19.82 17.23
C ASN A 596 3.74 -18.90 16.02
N ALA A 597 4.17 -17.65 16.20
CA ALA A 597 4.23 -16.67 15.12
C ALA A 597 5.19 -17.12 14.01
N ALA A 598 6.34 -17.69 14.37
CA ALA A 598 7.29 -18.22 13.40
C ALA A 598 6.68 -19.38 12.60
N GLU A 599 6.10 -20.40 13.24
CA GLU A 599 5.47 -21.54 12.55
C GLU A 599 4.37 -21.09 11.57
N GLN A 600 3.56 -20.12 12.00
CA GLN A 600 2.52 -19.52 11.20
C GLN A 600 3.04 -18.73 10.00
N TRP A 601 4.11 -17.94 10.19
CA TRP A 601 4.74 -17.20 9.11
C TRP A 601 5.45 -18.11 8.12
N GLU A 602 6.18 -19.14 8.57
CA GLU A 602 6.87 -20.08 7.67
C GLU A 602 5.87 -20.78 6.75
N ARG A 603 4.69 -21.14 7.27
CA ARG A 603 3.60 -21.67 6.45
C ARG A 603 3.08 -20.63 5.46
N ALA A 604 2.84 -19.39 5.90
CA ALA A 604 2.38 -18.31 5.03
C ALA A 604 3.35 -18.01 3.89
N LEU A 605 4.66 -17.99 4.17
CA LEU A 605 5.72 -17.83 3.16
C LEU A 605 5.74 -18.99 2.16
N ALA A 606 5.51 -20.22 2.61
CA ALA A 606 5.45 -21.39 1.75
C ALA A 606 4.22 -21.39 0.83
N GLU A 607 3.08 -20.89 1.32
CA GLU A 607 1.84 -20.80 0.54
C GLU A 607 1.82 -19.60 -0.41
N ASP A 608 2.52 -18.51 -0.05
CA ASP A 608 2.72 -17.28 -0.83
C ASP A 608 1.43 -16.57 -1.30
N PRO A 609 0.47 -16.24 -0.39
CA PRO A 609 -0.76 -15.53 -0.74
C PRO A 609 -0.50 -14.07 -1.13
N GLU A 610 -1.49 -13.38 -1.70
CA GLU A 610 -1.41 -11.94 -2.03
C GLU A 610 -1.40 -11.05 -0.78
N PHE A 611 -2.15 -11.44 0.25
CA PHE A 611 -2.39 -10.66 1.46
C PHE A 611 -2.10 -11.49 2.73
N ILE A 612 -1.39 -10.90 3.70
CA ILE A 612 -1.25 -11.45 5.06
C ILE A 612 -2.00 -10.57 6.04
N PHE A 613 -2.88 -11.16 6.86
CA PHE A 613 -3.55 -10.45 7.95
C PHE A 613 -2.99 -10.91 9.30
N ILE A 614 -2.31 -10.01 10.01
CA ILE A 614 -1.64 -10.29 11.28
C ILE A 614 -2.57 -9.93 12.46
N THR A 615 -2.66 -10.81 13.45
CA THR A 615 -3.42 -10.59 14.69
C THR A 615 -2.49 -10.62 15.92
N GLY A 616 -2.34 -9.51 16.65
CA GLY A 616 -2.79 -8.13 16.38
C GLY A 616 -1.85 -7.09 17.00
N TRP A 617 -2.07 -5.79 16.77
CA TRP A 617 -1.16 -4.74 17.23
C TRP A 617 -1.32 -4.39 18.71
N ASN A 618 -2.48 -3.82 19.10
CA ASN A 618 -2.71 -3.15 20.39
C ASN A 618 -3.94 -3.67 21.17
N GLU A 619 -4.15 -4.99 21.19
CA GLU A 619 -5.18 -5.66 21.98
C GLU A 619 -4.71 -5.84 23.44
N TRP A 620 -4.67 -4.75 24.22
CA TRP A 620 -4.13 -4.79 25.58
C TRP A 620 -5.09 -5.31 26.65
N ILE A 621 -6.40 -5.21 26.42
CA ILE A 621 -7.41 -5.44 27.45
C ILE A 621 -8.28 -6.65 27.13
N ALA A 622 -8.72 -7.35 28.19
CA ALA A 622 -9.78 -8.35 28.12
C ALA A 622 -10.77 -8.18 29.27
N MET A 623 -12.04 -8.49 28.99
CA MET A 623 -13.08 -8.49 30.00
C MET A 623 -12.95 -9.70 30.93
N ARG A 624 -13.17 -9.47 32.23
CA ARG A 624 -13.18 -10.54 33.25
C ARG A 624 -14.52 -11.28 33.28
N PHE A 625 -14.46 -12.61 33.22
CA PHE A 625 -15.62 -13.50 33.36
C PHE A 625 -15.43 -14.54 34.48
N ASP A 626 -16.51 -15.23 34.82
CA ASP A 626 -16.52 -16.45 35.66
C ASP A 626 -17.06 -17.70 34.91
N GLU A 627 -17.48 -17.49 33.66
CA GLU A 627 -17.88 -18.53 32.72
C GLU A 627 -17.70 -18.05 31.28
N PHE A 628 -17.10 -18.88 30.43
CA PHE A 628 -17.06 -18.66 28.99
C PHE A 628 -17.22 -20.00 28.25
N ASN A 629 -18.03 -20.02 27.18
CA ASN A 629 -18.30 -21.23 26.39
C ASN A 629 -18.63 -22.50 27.22
N ASN A 630 -19.43 -22.34 28.28
CA ASN A 630 -19.79 -23.37 29.28
C ASN A 630 -18.62 -23.93 30.11
N VAL A 631 -17.47 -23.26 30.11
CA VAL A 631 -16.34 -23.54 30.99
C VAL A 631 -16.40 -22.55 32.15
N LYS A 632 -16.60 -23.06 33.37
CA LYS A 632 -16.66 -22.25 34.60
C LYS A 632 -15.30 -22.21 35.28
N ALA A 633 -14.86 -21.00 35.61
CA ALA A 633 -13.64 -20.76 36.38
C ALA A 633 -13.87 -19.57 37.33
N PRO A 634 -13.20 -19.49 38.50
CA PRO A 634 -13.36 -18.34 39.39
C PRO A 634 -13.01 -17.00 38.72
N VAL A 635 -12.03 -17.04 37.81
CA VAL A 635 -11.61 -15.92 36.97
C VAL A 635 -11.28 -16.48 35.59
N SER A 636 -11.80 -15.87 34.53
CA SER A 636 -11.53 -16.22 33.14
C SER A 636 -11.33 -14.96 32.30
N PHE A 637 -10.36 -15.02 31.39
CA PHE A 637 -10.06 -13.98 30.41
C PHE A 637 -9.98 -14.59 29.01
N VAL A 638 -10.90 -14.20 28.14
CA VAL A 638 -11.10 -14.86 26.84
C VAL A 638 -9.98 -14.50 25.87
N ASP A 639 -9.77 -13.20 25.67
CA ASP A 639 -9.00 -12.66 24.54
C ASP A 639 -7.54 -12.34 24.85
N GLN A 640 -7.23 -12.00 26.10
CA GLN A 640 -5.90 -11.56 26.56
C GLN A 640 -5.73 -11.94 28.03
N PHE A 641 -4.58 -12.49 28.43
CA PHE A 641 -4.38 -12.93 29.83
C PHE A 641 -2.99 -12.58 30.39
N THR A 642 -1.91 -13.15 29.85
CA THR A 642 -0.54 -12.93 30.33
C THR A 642 0.40 -12.69 29.17
N GLN A 643 1.68 -12.40 29.45
CA GLN A 643 2.69 -12.29 28.41
C GLN A 643 2.73 -13.52 27.48
N GLU A 644 2.56 -14.74 28.00
CA GLU A 644 2.51 -15.96 27.18
C GLU A 644 1.17 -16.12 26.44
N PHE A 645 0.07 -15.80 27.11
CA PHE A 645 -1.29 -16.00 26.61
C PHE A 645 -1.93 -14.65 26.28
N SER A 646 -1.39 -13.99 25.26
CA SER A 646 -1.86 -12.71 24.71
C SER A 646 -1.53 -12.62 23.22
N ARG A 647 -2.36 -11.91 22.44
CA ARG A 647 -2.22 -11.79 20.97
C ARG A 647 -1.57 -10.48 20.50
N ASP A 648 -1.15 -9.65 21.44
CA ASP A 648 -0.66 -8.29 21.21
C ASP A 648 0.80 -8.24 20.72
N ILE A 649 1.13 -7.40 19.74
CA ILE A 649 2.49 -7.26 19.17
C ILE A 649 3.14 -5.93 19.58
N GLU A 650 2.34 -4.94 20.01
CA GLU A 650 2.83 -3.64 20.43
C GLU A 650 3.88 -3.80 21.55
N PRO A 651 4.95 -2.99 21.53
CA PRO A 651 5.95 -3.06 22.58
C PRO A 651 5.37 -2.88 23.97
N MET A 652 5.84 -3.70 24.90
CA MET A 652 5.43 -3.63 26.31
C MET A 652 6.52 -2.99 27.18
N LYS A 653 6.12 -2.43 28.32
CA LYS A 653 7.07 -1.99 29.33
C LYS A 653 7.63 -3.21 30.08
N GLY A 654 8.95 -3.39 30.04
CA GLY A 654 9.58 -4.60 30.56
C GLY A 654 9.27 -5.83 29.70
N GLY A 655 9.19 -7.02 30.30
CA GLY A 655 8.81 -8.26 29.61
C GLY A 655 9.62 -8.53 28.33
N HIS A 656 8.93 -8.61 27.18
CA HIS A 656 9.56 -8.87 25.87
C HIS A 656 9.95 -7.59 25.11
N ALA A 657 9.68 -6.40 25.69
CA ALA A 657 9.89 -5.11 25.08
C ALA A 657 9.35 -5.06 23.63
N ASP A 658 10.23 -4.92 22.65
CA ASP A 658 9.97 -4.76 21.22
C ASP A 658 10.28 -6.03 20.39
N SER A 659 10.52 -7.16 21.03
CA SER A 659 10.98 -8.38 20.32
C SER A 659 9.96 -8.90 19.30
N PHE A 660 8.65 -8.78 19.57
CA PHE A 660 7.61 -9.19 18.61
C PHE A 660 7.47 -8.21 17.46
N TYR A 661 7.72 -6.91 17.68
CA TYR A 661 7.75 -5.91 16.62
C TYR A 661 8.85 -6.22 15.58
N TYR A 662 10.08 -6.52 16.03
CA TYR A 662 11.17 -6.88 15.11
C TYR A 662 11.00 -8.25 14.46
N GLN A 663 10.37 -9.22 15.14
CA GLN A 663 9.98 -10.49 14.51
C GLN A 663 8.98 -10.24 13.37
N MET A 664 7.97 -9.39 13.60
CA MET A 664 7.00 -9.01 12.58
C MET A 664 7.68 -8.30 11.40
N ALA A 665 8.51 -7.29 11.66
CA ALA A 665 9.22 -6.53 10.62
C ALA A 665 10.10 -7.44 9.74
N ASP A 666 10.84 -8.39 10.34
CA ASP A 666 11.65 -9.35 9.59
C ASP A 666 10.80 -10.24 8.67
N TYR A 667 9.68 -10.77 9.16
CA TYR A 667 8.80 -11.61 8.35
C TYR A 667 8.08 -10.83 7.25
N ILE A 668 7.71 -9.58 7.48
CA ILE A 668 7.18 -8.71 6.44
C ILE A 668 8.22 -8.52 5.33
N ARG A 669 9.50 -8.29 5.67
CA ARG A 669 10.58 -8.22 4.66
C ARG A 669 10.77 -9.54 3.92
N LYS A 670 10.68 -10.69 4.59
CA LYS A 670 10.72 -12.01 3.93
C LYS A 670 9.56 -12.21 2.95
N PHE A 671 8.38 -11.68 3.28
CA PHE A 671 7.19 -11.80 2.44
C PHE A 671 7.19 -10.81 1.27
N LYS A 672 7.50 -9.53 1.52
CA LYS A 672 7.45 -8.43 0.55
C LYS A 672 8.77 -8.18 -0.18
N GLY A 673 9.89 -8.70 0.28
CA GLY A 673 11.23 -8.31 -0.18
C GLY A 673 11.69 -6.99 0.44
N ALA A 674 12.90 -6.53 0.10
CA ALA A 674 13.49 -5.30 0.63
C ALA A 674 14.33 -4.58 -0.42
N GLN A 675 14.37 -3.25 -0.38
CA GLN A 675 15.18 -2.42 -1.27
C GLN A 675 16.68 -2.69 -1.11
N THR A 676 17.39 -2.65 -2.23
CA THR A 676 18.86 -2.73 -2.22
C THR A 676 19.45 -1.46 -1.66
N LEU A 677 20.44 -1.62 -0.78
CA LEU A 677 21.17 -0.50 -0.19
C LEU A 677 21.82 0.35 -1.30
N GLU A 678 21.64 1.66 -1.22
CA GLU A 678 22.32 2.58 -2.12
C GLU A 678 23.83 2.54 -1.85
N PRO A 679 24.67 2.48 -2.90
CA PRO A 679 26.10 2.37 -2.66
C PRO A 679 26.72 3.71 -2.23
N ALA A 680 27.73 3.62 -1.36
CA ALA A 680 28.54 4.76 -0.97
C ALA A 680 29.14 5.52 -2.18
N SER A 681 29.02 6.86 -2.12
CA SER A 681 29.70 7.83 -3.01
C SER A 681 31.23 7.62 -3.03
N LYS A 682 32.00 8.25 -3.93
CA LYS A 682 33.48 8.10 -3.99
C LYS A 682 34.19 8.74 -2.79
N LYS A 683 35.43 8.32 -2.49
CA LYS A 683 36.23 8.85 -1.37
C LYS A 683 36.30 10.37 -1.50
N GLN A 684 35.98 11.06 -0.41
CA GLN A 684 35.93 12.51 -0.35
C GLN A 684 36.30 12.97 1.06
N LYS A 685 37.22 13.93 1.11
CA LYS A 685 37.56 14.62 2.35
C LYS A 685 36.53 15.72 2.61
N ILE A 686 35.99 15.74 3.81
CA ILE A 686 35.11 16.80 4.30
C ILE A 686 35.91 17.74 5.20
N LYS A 687 35.64 19.03 5.12
CA LYS A 687 36.26 20.02 5.99
C LYS A 687 35.28 20.42 7.09
N ILE A 688 35.67 20.19 8.36
CA ILE A 688 34.84 20.52 9.53
C ILE A 688 34.93 22.02 9.84
N ASP A 689 34.20 22.83 9.06
CA ASP A 689 34.20 24.30 9.17
C ASP A 689 32.80 24.95 9.21
N GLY A 690 31.74 24.14 9.11
CA GLY A 690 30.34 24.59 9.15
C GLY A 690 29.82 25.11 7.81
N ASN A 691 30.56 24.83 6.72
CA ASN A 691 30.14 25.07 5.35
C ASN A 691 29.86 23.73 4.64
N PHE A 692 28.60 23.34 4.61
CA PHE A 692 28.18 22.00 4.19
C PHE A 692 28.15 21.78 2.66
N ASN A 693 28.77 22.67 1.87
CA ASN A 693 28.77 22.58 0.41
C ASN A 693 29.48 21.32 -0.12
N ASP A 694 30.43 20.76 0.63
CA ASP A 694 31.10 19.51 0.29
C ASP A 694 30.18 18.28 0.45
N TRP A 695 29.11 18.34 1.24
CA TRP A 695 28.13 17.25 1.40
C TRP A 695 27.16 17.07 0.22
N LYS A 696 27.13 18.00 -0.75
CA LYS A 696 26.19 18.01 -1.90
C LYS A 696 26.25 16.77 -2.80
N HIS A 697 27.38 16.08 -2.84
CA HIS A 697 27.59 14.92 -3.71
C HIS A 697 27.86 13.63 -2.92
N VAL A 698 27.59 13.67 -1.61
CA VAL A 698 27.73 12.51 -0.73
C VAL A 698 26.44 11.70 -0.78
N SER A 699 26.60 10.41 -1.03
CA SER A 699 25.55 9.40 -0.97
C SER A 699 26.02 8.19 -0.15
N PRO A 700 25.09 7.41 0.46
CA PRO A 700 23.63 7.62 0.45
C PRO A 700 23.17 8.82 1.28
N GLU A 701 21.95 9.26 1.02
CA GLU A 701 21.17 10.11 1.91
C GLU A 701 20.27 9.22 2.76
N TYR A 702 20.39 9.33 4.08
CA TYR A 702 19.61 8.59 5.06
C TYR A 702 18.56 9.53 5.64
N LYS A 703 17.30 9.36 5.22
CA LYS A 703 16.19 10.20 5.67
C LYS A 703 15.48 9.55 6.85
N ASP A 704 14.94 10.39 7.72
CA ASP A 704 14.13 10.00 8.86
C ASP A 704 12.73 10.63 8.78
N ASP A 705 11.81 10.26 9.66
CA ASP A 705 10.49 10.89 9.70
C ASP A 705 10.58 12.38 10.05
N ILE A 706 9.67 13.18 9.49
CA ILE A 706 9.54 14.60 9.86
C ILE A 706 8.45 14.70 10.92
N GLY A 707 8.70 15.43 12.01
CA GLY A 707 7.71 15.74 13.03
C GLY A 707 7.55 14.68 14.12
N ASP A 708 8.49 13.74 14.25
CA ASP A 708 8.45 12.67 15.26
C ASP A 708 8.99 13.08 16.65
N THR A 709 9.35 14.36 16.79
CA THR A 709 9.58 15.07 18.06
C THR A 709 8.30 15.55 18.75
N ALA A 710 7.13 15.05 18.35
CA ALA A 710 5.83 15.45 18.89
C ALA A 710 5.77 15.34 20.43
N HIS A 711 5.18 16.35 21.08
CA HIS A 711 4.99 16.36 22.53
C HIS A 711 3.68 15.65 22.92
N ARG A 712 3.65 15.11 24.14
CA ARG A 712 2.49 14.45 24.73
C ARG A 712 1.99 15.23 25.94
N ASN A 713 0.68 15.40 26.02
CA ASN A 713 -0.03 15.79 27.24
C ASN A 713 -1.46 15.26 27.14
N HIS A 714 -1.65 14.00 27.53
CA HIS A 714 -2.90 13.30 27.30
C HIS A 714 -3.32 12.48 28.53
N PRO A 715 -4.62 12.46 28.90
CA PRO A 715 -5.09 11.56 29.95
C PRO A 715 -4.84 10.10 29.59
N GLY A 716 -4.40 9.31 30.55
CA GLY A 716 -4.44 7.86 30.50
C GLY A 716 -5.83 7.31 30.80
N THR A 717 -5.97 6.00 30.69
CA THR A 717 -7.18 5.26 31.00
C THR A 717 -7.48 5.28 32.50
N ALA A 718 -8.74 5.53 32.86
CA ALA A 718 -9.23 5.54 34.23
C ALA A 718 -8.33 6.34 35.21
N ASN A 719 -7.72 5.70 36.21
CA ASN A 719 -6.88 6.37 37.21
C ASN A 719 -5.38 6.39 36.85
N ALA A 720 -5.01 6.10 35.60
CA ALA A 720 -3.60 6.13 35.16
C ALA A 720 -2.97 7.54 35.20
N GLY A 721 -3.77 8.59 35.38
CA GLY A 721 -3.30 9.97 35.46
C GLY A 721 -3.11 10.60 34.07
N VAL A 722 -2.27 11.63 33.99
CA VAL A 722 -1.94 12.31 32.73
C VAL A 722 -0.52 11.91 32.32
N TYR A 723 -0.35 11.49 31.07
CA TYR A 723 0.96 11.24 30.49
C TYR A 723 1.49 12.50 29.82
N THR A 724 2.70 12.90 30.20
CA THR A 724 3.38 14.08 29.65
C THR A 724 4.75 13.70 29.09
N ASN A 725 5.06 14.17 27.89
CA ASN A 725 6.37 14.06 27.28
C ASN A 725 6.68 15.34 26.51
N THR A 726 7.69 16.09 26.93
CA THR A 726 8.14 17.33 26.27
C THR A 726 9.60 17.23 25.85
N THR A 727 10.09 16.00 25.61
CA THR A 727 11.51 15.72 25.38
C THR A 727 11.91 15.89 23.92
N GLY A 728 10.97 15.83 22.96
CA GLY A 728 11.24 16.16 21.56
C GLY A 728 11.85 17.55 21.43
N ARG A 729 13.06 17.63 20.84
CA ARG A 729 13.91 18.83 20.86
C ARG A 729 14.53 19.15 19.51
N ASN A 730 15.32 18.22 18.95
CA ASN A 730 15.93 18.35 17.63
C ASN A 730 15.35 17.26 16.75
N ASP A 731 14.49 17.64 15.81
CA ASP A 731 13.87 16.76 14.81
C ASP A 731 14.87 16.50 13.69
N ILE A 732 15.48 15.33 13.66
CA ILE A 732 16.54 14.91 12.75
C ILE A 732 15.88 14.39 11.48
N ILE A 733 16.17 15.01 10.34
CA ILE A 733 15.50 14.64 9.07
C ILE A 733 16.44 13.99 8.06
N LEU A 734 17.76 14.22 8.16
CA LEU A 734 18.70 13.74 7.15
C LEU A 734 20.08 13.48 7.75
N SER A 735 20.64 12.33 7.42
CA SER A 735 22.01 11.94 7.73
C SER A 735 22.78 11.56 6.47
N LYS A 736 24.10 11.77 6.48
CA LYS A 736 25.02 11.30 5.42
C LYS A 736 26.33 10.84 6.02
N MET A 737 27.03 9.97 5.29
CA MET A 737 28.37 9.52 5.68
C MET A 737 29.35 9.57 4.50
N ALA A 738 30.52 10.15 4.75
CA ALA A 738 31.64 10.23 3.81
C ALA A 738 32.92 9.63 4.41
N ARG A 739 33.96 9.46 3.60
CA ARG A 739 35.25 8.96 4.06
C ARG A 739 36.39 9.38 3.15
N ASP A 740 37.57 9.48 3.73
CA ASP A 740 38.84 9.51 3.02
C ASP A 740 39.78 8.40 3.54
N ASN A 741 41.10 8.56 3.34
CA ASN A 741 42.07 7.55 3.77
C ASN A 741 42.31 7.54 5.29
N ASP A 742 41.96 8.62 5.99
CA ASP A 742 42.33 8.86 7.38
C ASP A 742 41.10 8.95 8.30
N ASN A 743 39.97 9.44 7.78
CA ASN A 743 38.76 9.72 8.54
C ASN A 743 37.50 9.14 7.90
N VAL A 744 36.50 8.92 8.75
CA VAL A 744 35.08 8.84 8.40
C VAL A 744 34.43 10.14 8.85
N TYR A 745 33.50 10.64 8.05
CA TYR A 745 32.78 11.88 8.31
C TYR A 745 31.29 11.57 8.43
N PHE A 746 30.63 12.21 9.39
CA PHE A 746 29.19 12.14 9.58
C PHE A 746 28.57 13.52 9.44
N TYR A 747 27.40 13.56 8.82
CA TYR A 747 26.55 14.73 8.68
C TYR A 747 25.17 14.40 9.25
N VAL A 748 24.57 15.37 9.91
CA VAL A 748 23.18 15.34 10.35
C VAL A 748 22.55 16.70 10.14
N GLN A 749 21.30 16.69 9.70
CA GLN A 749 20.47 17.86 9.52
C GLN A 749 19.15 17.67 10.27
N THR A 750 18.71 18.72 10.93
CA THR A 750 17.42 18.80 11.61
C THR A 750 16.42 19.66 10.81
N HIS A 751 15.13 19.50 11.08
CA HIS A 751 14.08 20.33 10.49
C HIS A 751 14.29 21.81 10.85
N ASP A 752 14.39 22.09 12.16
CA ASP A 752 14.66 23.42 12.72
C ASP A 752 16.13 23.60 13.13
N PRO A 753 16.64 24.83 13.37
CA PRO A 753 18.01 25.04 13.84
C PRO A 753 18.36 24.21 15.08
N ILE A 754 19.54 23.55 15.05
CA ILE A 754 19.99 22.67 16.13
C ILE A 754 20.12 23.50 17.43
N THR A 755 19.58 22.97 18.52
CA THR A 755 19.62 23.63 19.84
C THR A 755 21.04 23.77 20.40
N PRO A 756 21.28 24.65 21.38
CA PRO A 756 22.59 24.75 22.05
C PRO A 756 23.03 23.44 22.71
N TYR A 757 24.33 23.14 22.63
CA TYR A 757 24.95 21.91 23.15
C TYR A 757 25.02 21.77 24.67
N THR A 758 24.40 22.68 25.43
CA THR A 758 24.56 22.78 26.89
C THR A 758 23.79 21.71 27.66
N ASP A 759 22.80 21.12 27.01
CA ASP A 759 21.93 20.12 27.62
C ASP A 759 22.53 18.72 27.50
N THR A 760 22.09 17.81 28.37
CA THR A 760 22.51 16.40 28.32
C THR A 760 21.95 15.70 27.08
N SER A 761 22.59 14.58 26.70
CA SER A 761 22.15 13.73 25.59
C SER A 761 21.96 14.48 24.27
N TRP A 762 22.77 15.50 24.01
CA TRP A 762 22.64 16.35 22.83
C TRP A 762 23.31 15.73 21.60
N MET A 763 22.52 15.46 20.55
CA MET A 763 22.96 14.97 19.23
C MET A 763 24.01 13.85 19.32
N ASN A 764 23.68 12.76 20.01
CA ASN A 764 24.59 11.63 20.22
C ASN A 764 24.61 10.70 19.02
N LEU A 765 25.80 10.28 18.59
CA LEU A 765 25.99 9.38 17.46
C LEU A 765 26.47 8.02 17.98
N PHE A 766 25.63 7.00 17.81
CA PHE A 766 25.94 5.61 18.15
C PHE A 766 26.39 4.87 16.89
N ILE A 767 27.47 4.09 16.99
CA ILE A 767 28.04 3.36 15.86
C ILE A 767 28.34 1.92 16.28
N ASN A 768 27.79 0.99 15.52
CA ASN A 768 28.14 -0.43 15.51
C ASN A 768 29.20 -0.64 14.41
N THR A 769 30.40 -1.06 14.81
CA THR A 769 31.59 -1.08 13.95
C THR A 769 31.90 -2.42 13.31
N ASP A 770 31.26 -3.48 13.78
CA ASP A 770 31.49 -4.85 13.31
C ASP A 770 30.22 -5.56 12.81
N GLY A 771 29.06 -4.89 12.88
CA GLY A 771 27.76 -5.43 12.47
C GLY A 771 27.22 -6.47 13.45
N ASN A 772 27.76 -6.56 14.67
CA ASN A 772 27.37 -7.57 15.65
C ASN A 772 26.43 -6.98 16.71
N GLY A 773 25.13 -7.17 16.55
CA GLY A 773 24.13 -6.71 17.52
C GLY A 773 24.20 -7.38 18.91
N THR A 774 25.05 -8.38 19.11
CA THR A 774 25.14 -9.15 20.38
C THR A 774 26.31 -8.74 21.28
N ASN A 775 27.20 -7.86 20.83
CA ASN A 775 28.29 -7.29 21.63
C ASN A 775 28.06 -5.78 21.87
N GLY A 776 29.08 -5.10 22.41
CA GLY A 776 28.97 -3.69 22.75
C GLY A 776 27.84 -3.40 23.74
N TRP A 777 27.28 -2.19 23.69
CA TRP A 777 26.01 -1.88 24.36
C TRP A 777 24.89 -1.96 23.32
N ASN A 778 24.07 -3.02 23.36
CA ASN A 778 23.03 -3.28 22.36
C ASN A 778 23.52 -3.22 20.91
N GLY A 779 24.73 -3.74 20.64
CA GLY A 779 25.39 -3.71 19.33
C GLY A 779 26.29 -2.48 19.09
N TYR A 780 26.22 -1.44 19.92
CA TYR A 780 27.02 -0.23 19.71
C TYR A 780 28.40 -0.33 20.39
N ASP A 781 29.45 -0.11 19.61
CA ASP A 781 30.85 -0.14 20.07
C ASP A 781 31.38 1.25 20.41
N VAL A 782 30.88 2.26 19.69
CA VAL A 782 31.38 3.64 19.75
C VAL A 782 30.22 4.61 19.97
N LEU A 783 30.38 5.50 20.93
CA LEU A 783 29.49 6.62 21.19
C LEU A 783 30.26 7.93 20.99
N VAL A 784 29.80 8.75 20.05
CA VAL A 784 30.36 10.07 19.78
C VAL A 784 29.39 11.14 20.28
N ASN A 785 29.96 12.26 20.71
CA ASN A 785 29.23 13.42 21.22
C ASN A 785 28.51 13.23 22.56
N ALA A 786 28.87 12.19 23.34
CA ALA A 786 28.38 12.02 24.72
C ALA A 786 28.63 13.24 25.62
N SER A 787 29.69 14.01 25.37
CA SER A 787 29.94 15.30 26.01
C SER A 787 30.73 16.22 25.06
N VAL A 788 30.30 17.48 24.94
CA VAL A 788 31.03 18.49 24.17
C VAL A 788 32.22 19.02 24.97
N VAL A 789 33.40 19.07 24.35
CA VAL A 789 34.64 19.57 24.98
C VAL A 789 34.75 21.08 24.81
N ASN A 790 34.50 21.58 23.59
CA ASN A 790 34.45 23.00 23.24
C ASN A 790 33.71 23.14 21.89
N ASN A 791 33.59 24.37 21.36
CA ASN A 791 32.87 24.67 20.12
C ASN A 791 33.46 24.08 18.81
N HIS A 792 34.52 23.27 18.88
CA HIS A 792 35.17 22.60 17.77
C HIS A 792 35.49 21.11 18.04
N GLN A 793 35.34 20.63 19.27
CA GLN A 793 35.71 19.27 19.65
C GLN A 793 34.70 18.62 20.59
N THR A 794 34.43 17.34 20.35
CA THR A 794 33.54 16.51 21.17
C THR A 794 34.16 15.16 21.49
N THR A 795 33.61 14.41 22.45
CA THR A 795 34.19 13.12 22.89
C THR A 795 33.90 11.98 21.92
N ILE A 796 34.87 11.06 21.79
CA ILE A 796 34.69 9.70 21.28
C ILE A 796 34.82 8.76 22.48
N ARG A 797 33.84 7.88 22.68
CA ARG A 797 33.85 6.85 23.73
C ARG A 797 33.67 5.45 23.14
N LYS A 798 34.20 4.45 23.84
CA LYS A 798 34.07 3.04 23.50
C LYS A 798 33.54 2.22 24.65
N THR A 799 32.85 1.13 24.35
CA THR A 799 32.48 0.12 25.33
C THR A 799 32.89 -1.26 24.83
N SER A 800 33.10 -2.20 25.77
CA SER A 800 33.26 -3.62 25.45
C SER A 800 32.02 -4.44 25.82
N GLY A 801 30.95 -3.79 26.29
CA GLY A 801 29.77 -4.43 26.87
C GLY A 801 29.07 -3.53 27.87
N ALA A 802 27.73 -3.55 27.89
CA ALA A 802 26.88 -2.75 28.79
C ALA A 802 27.11 -1.23 28.68
N TRP A 803 26.34 -0.42 29.44
CA TRP A 803 26.51 1.04 29.49
C TRP A 803 27.75 1.45 30.29
N ASN A 804 28.93 1.17 29.74
CA ASN A 804 30.22 1.45 30.36
C ASN A 804 31.18 2.15 29.39
N TRP A 805 30.80 3.36 28.98
CA TRP A 805 31.51 4.14 27.97
C TRP A 805 32.82 4.75 28.51
N GLN A 806 33.95 4.33 27.93
CA GLN A 806 35.30 4.80 28.25
C GLN A 806 35.77 5.84 27.21
N ASN A 807 36.35 6.96 27.65
CA ASN A 807 36.89 7.97 26.74
C ASN A 807 38.04 7.40 25.90
N ASP A 808 37.95 7.54 24.58
CA ASP A 808 38.99 7.16 23.61
C ASP A 808 39.45 8.38 22.77
N GLY A 809 39.34 9.59 23.31
CA GLY A 809 39.81 10.83 22.67
C GLY A 809 38.67 11.71 22.14
N ASN A 810 39.01 12.60 21.21
CA ASN A 810 38.10 13.63 20.71
C ASN A 810 37.92 13.55 19.19
N ALA A 811 36.74 13.96 18.72
CA ALA A 811 36.40 14.20 17.32
C ALA A 811 36.28 15.72 17.08
N GLU A 812 36.63 16.18 15.87
CA GLU A 812 36.31 17.54 15.44
C GLU A 812 34.83 17.59 15.03
N TYR A 813 34.13 18.66 15.38
CA TYR A 813 32.76 18.88 14.92
C TYR A 813 32.48 20.36 14.65
N LYS A 814 31.43 20.62 13.86
CA LYS A 814 30.88 21.96 13.69
C LYS A 814 29.36 21.91 13.54
N VAL A 815 28.70 22.93 14.09
CA VAL A 815 27.26 23.21 13.90
C VAL A 815 27.11 24.58 13.30
N ASN A 816 26.19 24.71 12.34
CA ASN A 816 25.75 25.99 11.80
C ASN A 816 24.31 25.86 11.31
N GLY A 817 23.39 26.62 11.92
CA GLY A 817 21.96 26.51 11.64
C GLY A 817 21.40 25.14 12.06
N ASN A 818 20.77 24.45 11.12
CA ASN A 818 20.14 23.15 11.31
C ASN A 818 21.04 21.98 10.88
N GLU A 819 22.34 22.22 10.68
CA GLU A 819 23.26 21.21 10.14
C GLU A 819 24.47 21.04 11.08
N MET A 820 24.94 19.80 11.21
CA MET A 820 26.10 19.40 12.00
C MET A 820 26.97 18.40 11.25
N GLU A 821 28.28 18.55 11.37
CA GLU A 821 29.27 17.64 10.80
C GLU A 821 30.33 17.22 11.83
N ILE A 822 30.80 15.97 11.72
CA ILE A 822 31.80 15.36 12.62
C ILE A 822 32.86 14.61 11.79
N ALA A 823 34.14 14.74 12.18
CA ALA A 823 35.23 13.90 11.67
C ALA A 823 35.76 12.92 12.73
N ILE A 824 35.75 11.63 12.39
CA ILE A 824 36.22 10.55 13.26
C ILE A 824 37.42 9.84 12.59
N PRO A 825 38.58 9.75 13.27
CA PRO A 825 39.70 8.98 12.75
C PRO A 825 39.33 7.52 12.55
N ARG A 826 39.66 6.94 11.40
CA ARG A 826 39.34 5.53 11.06
C ARG A 826 39.86 4.53 12.09
N ALA A 827 41.03 4.80 12.66
CA ALA A 827 41.62 3.97 13.72
C ALA A 827 40.76 3.92 14.99
N LYS A 828 39.96 4.96 15.26
CA LYS A 828 39.02 4.99 16.39
C LYS A 828 37.81 4.11 16.14
N LEU A 829 37.46 3.83 14.89
CA LEU A 829 36.40 2.90 14.50
C LEU A 829 36.91 1.48 14.23
N GLY A 830 38.18 1.18 14.54
CA GLY A 830 38.76 -0.16 14.28
C GLY A 830 38.92 -0.49 12.79
N LEU A 831 38.72 0.47 11.88
CA LEU A 831 38.71 0.23 10.44
C LEU A 831 40.13 0.04 9.89
N THR A 832 40.48 -1.20 9.56
CA THR A 832 41.79 -1.56 8.99
C THR A 832 41.81 -1.52 7.45
N SER A 833 40.74 -1.95 6.79
CA SER A 833 40.61 -1.92 5.33
C SER A 833 40.18 -0.55 4.82
N ARG A 834 40.90 -0.01 3.83
CA ARG A 834 40.62 1.29 3.20
C ARG A 834 39.55 1.23 2.11
N ASP A 835 39.26 0.03 1.61
CA ASP A 835 38.49 -0.16 0.39
C ASP A 835 37.22 -0.99 0.61
N THR A 836 37.12 -1.68 1.76
CA THR A 836 35.96 -2.48 2.13
C THR A 836 35.68 -2.37 3.63
N PHE A 837 34.49 -1.93 4.00
CA PHE A 837 33.99 -1.97 5.37
C PHE A 837 32.49 -1.68 5.39
N GLU A 838 31.83 -2.08 6.46
CA GLU A 838 30.44 -1.75 6.75
C GLU A 838 30.36 -1.14 8.14
N LEU A 839 29.50 -0.15 8.31
CA LEU A 839 29.15 0.42 9.61
C LEU A 839 27.63 0.52 9.71
N GLU A 840 27.13 0.29 10.91
CA GLU A 840 25.76 0.64 11.30
C GLU A 840 25.81 1.84 12.22
N PHE A 841 24.91 2.81 12.05
CA PHE A 841 24.89 3.99 12.91
C PHE A 841 23.48 4.58 13.07
N LYS A 842 23.33 5.36 14.14
CA LYS A 842 22.18 6.23 14.34
C LYS A 842 22.50 7.47 15.16
N TRP A 843 21.67 8.48 15.00
CA TRP A 843 21.65 9.67 15.86
C TRP A 843 20.55 9.55 16.91
N VAL A 844 20.79 10.09 18.09
CA VAL A 844 19.83 10.15 19.19
C VAL A 844 19.96 11.48 19.89
N ASP A 845 18.86 12.20 20.05
CA ASP A 845 18.78 13.44 20.81
C ASP A 845 17.88 13.28 22.03
N ASN A 846 18.31 13.87 23.15
CA ASN A 846 17.53 14.05 24.38
C ASN A 846 16.90 12.77 24.99
N ARG A 847 17.59 11.63 24.95
CA ARG A 847 17.23 10.49 25.82
C ARG A 847 17.22 10.91 27.30
N GLN A 848 16.26 10.41 28.07
CA GLN A 848 16.06 10.78 29.48
C GLN A 848 16.71 9.81 30.45
N LYS A 849 16.93 8.57 30.02
CA LYS A 849 17.59 7.54 30.80
C LYS A 849 18.78 6.94 30.04
N ASP A 850 19.83 6.66 30.78
CA ASP A 850 21.00 5.93 30.32
C ASP A 850 20.79 4.41 30.55
N ASP A 851 21.46 3.57 29.76
CA ASP A 851 21.36 2.09 29.84
C ASP A 851 19.94 1.53 29.62
N ASP A 852 19.17 2.15 28.74
CA ASP A 852 17.85 1.67 28.38
C ASP A 852 17.59 1.94 26.90
N ILE A 853 17.59 0.89 26.08
CA ILE A 853 17.43 1.04 24.62
C ILE A 853 16.02 1.48 24.22
N VAL A 854 15.04 1.27 25.10
CA VAL A 854 13.66 1.72 24.90
C VAL A 854 13.57 3.25 24.85
N GLU A 855 14.55 3.97 25.40
CA GLU A 855 14.62 5.43 25.28
C GLU A 855 14.73 5.92 23.84
N PHE A 856 15.19 5.07 22.91
CA PHE A 856 15.20 5.40 21.48
C PHE A 856 13.78 5.44 20.89
N THR A 857 12.79 4.86 21.56
CA THR A 857 11.38 4.89 21.16
C THR A 857 10.61 6.03 21.83
N VAL A 858 10.85 6.24 23.13
CA VAL A 858 9.96 7.03 23.99
C VAL A 858 10.43 8.45 24.27
N SER A 859 11.71 8.79 24.04
CA SER A 859 12.28 10.06 24.47
C SER A 859 13.02 10.76 23.33
N GLY A 860 12.83 12.07 23.24
CA GLY A 860 13.57 12.93 22.33
C GLY A 860 13.34 12.54 20.88
N ASP A 861 14.43 12.25 20.18
CA ASP A 861 14.42 11.82 18.79
C ASP A 861 15.51 10.75 18.53
N SER A 862 15.26 9.84 17.59
CA SER A 862 16.25 8.87 17.14
C SER A 862 16.15 8.62 15.63
N ALA A 863 17.27 8.79 14.92
CA ALA A 863 17.34 8.66 13.47
C ALA A 863 18.32 7.55 13.05
N PRO A 864 17.85 6.40 12.54
CA PRO A 864 16.44 6.05 12.33
C PRO A 864 15.77 5.64 13.65
N ASN A 865 14.46 5.41 13.63
CA ASN A 865 13.65 5.10 14.81
C ASN A 865 14.07 3.86 15.61
N ASP A 866 13.69 3.80 16.90
CA ASP A 866 13.75 2.61 17.76
C ASP A 866 15.13 1.92 17.81
N ARG A 867 15.23 0.63 17.45
CA ARG A 867 16.49 -0.12 17.33
C ARG A 867 17.02 -0.18 15.89
N PHE A 868 16.31 0.41 14.94
CA PHE A 868 16.80 0.43 13.56
C PHE A 868 18.11 1.20 13.46
N ASN A 869 18.91 0.89 12.45
CA ASN A 869 20.19 1.51 12.17
C ASN A 869 20.34 1.75 10.68
N TYR A 870 20.93 2.89 10.33
CA TYR A 870 21.39 3.13 8.97
C TYR A 870 22.61 2.27 8.67
N ARG A 871 22.64 1.65 7.49
CA ARG A 871 23.77 0.85 7.03
C ARG A 871 24.60 1.62 6.03
N TYR A 872 25.90 1.74 6.27
CA TYR A 872 26.85 2.30 5.31
C TYR A 872 27.84 1.23 4.87
N LYS A 873 27.77 0.87 3.58
CA LYS A 873 28.59 -0.19 2.99
C LYS A 873 29.53 0.37 1.93
N VAL A 874 30.83 0.08 2.09
CA VAL A 874 31.86 0.33 1.08
C VAL A 874 32.32 -1.00 0.51
N GLU A 875 32.20 -1.15 -0.80
CA GLU A 875 32.65 -2.31 -1.54
C GLU A 875 33.76 -1.94 -2.53
N GLN A 876 34.65 -2.90 -2.80
CA GLN A 876 35.69 -2.75 -3.81
C GLN A 876 35.03 -2.77 -5.19
N ARG A 877 35.01 -1.62 -5.88
CA ARG A 877 34.51 -1.49 -7.25
C ARG A 877 35.60 -1.70 -8.29
#